data_AF-A0A7R8X5G1-F1
#
_entry.id   AF-A0A7R8X5G1-F1
#
_cell.length_a   1.000
_cell.length_b   1.000
_cell.length_c   1.000
_cell.angle_alpha   90.00
_cell.angle_beta   90.00
_cell.angle_gamma   90.00
#
_symmetry.space_group_name_H-M   'P 1'
#
loop_
_entity.id
_entity.type
_entity.pdbx_description
1 polymer ?
#
loop_
_entity_poly.entity_id
_entity_poly.type
_entity_poly.pdbx_seq_one_letter_code
_entity_poly.pdbx_strand_id
1 'polypeptide(L)'
;MSAEKTKAVIQAVKQVQAERNRSEHVLTNINRTHERIKQDGKLTPYYKTKLRSLYSSALAEASNEVEALQRALDKIYEIRTIRAERCLASRLRRGALMMLLQNVAVTLPLYVGKKDEEPPPLCGAIPAESSYIAKPGEMVAALVKGEEGDDNWILAEVVGWNAALVKYEVDDIDEEQKERHVLSRRRVIPLPQMRADPVTCPEALHPTGSTVLAIYPQTTCFYKAIVKKSPSVATEDYEVLFEDPQYDDGYSPPLQVAQRYIISNNENNPYLLMKSYKCWFQFLEDKVKWKTIESSDGVHGSLVVFRHKTGLSMAESSSPAMGKKPDDMDVLPLSFIFVCMITFNNLCLKYVDVTFYYISRSLTTIFNVIFSFLILGEKTSKPVMGCCAVIIGGYYMGIDQEHGVGYLSLAGVSYGFLACIFVSLNAIFTKKILPAVDNSVWKLTFYNNVNGAIIFIPLMLLFQEQSVVFNFPNLSSFLFWFLMSITGVCGFAIAYVTILQIQVTSPLTHNISGTAKACAQTVIASVWYHELRPALWWLSNMIVLVSIMWLTTHWLLLSYLTQSEEQPSSWESLFQLTLAYRAVLLDLEVLDRLDRFRSDTGAHSETVLTFGVFEKFVQRGSWLYAACIQDVKCQASNVLSSAQLFTKLATQKQIMKMNAATIPLWENREDFAVRWTLISRADNKVYQIIGVLDGLVSPLIHMVILYETDAGFLRFGGLEWNPHWRDDLLASQIEELLPWLHDGSIHRFETRRMPLLGTSGGIVVPKDPLAVTRELWDSVYIPCNETRAQEFYHLHGPRDESREATLFRHKAWKILANAKTALDSIKVPFWISRYFRQCDIIPYSQDVDVGIFIANYKPEIRDVFLRNGFKLKHVFGLVNDSYELSFLYEGVKLDVFFFYESKDVMWNGGTQARTGLKFKYVFPRFSLCWTDFLELRLRVPCPTLPYVEANYGKDWFTPVVQWDWKSSPPNVQPNGVWPRHLWSLVIQVYPS
;
A
#
# COMPACT_ATOMS: atom_id res chain seq x y z
N MET A 1 -28.68 24.76 18.54
CA MET A 1 -27.71 24.67 17.42
C MET A 1 -27.98 23.50 16.46
N SER A 2 -28.41 22.31 16.89
CA SER A 2 -28.65 21.18 15.95
C SER A 2 -29.90 21.36 15.07
N ALA A 3 -31.00 21.90 15.59
CA ALA A 3 -32.27 21.98 14.84
C ALA A 3 -32.21 22.86 13.56
N GLU A 4 -31.54 24.02 13.62
CA GLU A 4 -31.36 24.88 12.43
C GLU A 4 -30.47 24.24 11.38
N LYS A 5 -29.38 23.59 11.78
CA LYS A 5 -28.47 22.91 10.85
C LYS A 5 -29.12 21.66 10.23
N THR A 6 -29.92 20.92 11.00
CA THR A 6 -30.74 19.81 10.46
C THR A 6 -31.79 20.32 9.47
N LYS A 7 -32.44 21.47 9.75
CA LYS A 7 -33.38 22.10 8.82
C LYS A 7 -32.70 22.53 7.51
N ALA A 8 -31.46 23.02 7.59
CA ALA A 8 -30.65 23.37 6.42
C ALA A 8 -30.32 22.15 5.55
N VAL A 9 -29.99 20.99 6.15
CA VAL A 9 -29.77 19.74 5.40
C VAL A 9 -31.06 19.28 4.70
N ILE A 10 -32.20 19.30 5.39
CA ILE A 10 -33.50 18.94 4.81
C ILE A 10 -33.84 19.85 3.62
N GLN A 11 -33.55 21.14 3.73
CA GLN A 11 -33.76 22.09 2.64
C GLN A 11 -32.82 21.82 1.44
N ALA A 12 -31.56 21.48 1.69
CA ALA A 12 -30.61 21.11 0.63
C ALA A 12 -31.04 19.83 -0.10
N VAL A 13 -31.52 18.80 0.62
CA VAL A 13 -32.04 17.56 0.03
C VAL A 13 -33.29 17.82 -0.82
N LYS A 14 -34.19 18.71 -0.37
CA LYS A 14 -35.35 19.12 -1.18
C LYS A 14 -34.93 19.82 -2.48
N GLN A 15 -33.87 20.62 -2.45
CA GLN A 15 -33.33 21.26 -3.66
C GLN A 15 -32.76 20.21 -4.64
N VAL A 16 -32.01 19.22 -4.14
CA VAL A 16 -31.50 18.10 -4.97
C VAL A 16 -32.64 17.38 -5.67
N GLN A 17 -33.73 17.06 -4.94
CA GLN A 17 -34.89 16.41 -5.53
C GLN A 17 -35.56 17.28 -6.61
N ALA A 18 -35.61 18.60 -6.42
CA ALA A 18 -36.18 19.51 -7.41
C ALA A 18 -35.35 19.56 -8.71
N GLU A 19 -34.02 19.60 -8.62
CA GLU A 19 -33.14 19.55 -9.80
C GLU A 19 -33.23 18.20 -10.53
N ARG A 20 -33.26 17.08 -9.79
CA ARG A 20 -33.45 15.74 -10.37
C ARG A 20 -34.73 15.61 -11.19
N ASN A 21 -35.84 16.18 -10.69
CA ASN A 21 -37.11 16.19 -11.42
C ASN A 21 -37.02 17.01 -12.73
N ARG A 22 -36.20 18.07 -12.78
CA ARG A 22 -35.95 18.83 -14.02
C ARG A 22 -35.09 18.04 -15.01
N SER A 23 -34.02 17.41 -14.53
CA SER A 23 -33.17 16.51 -15.33
C SER A 23 -34.00 15.39 -15.99
N GLU A 24 -34.91 14.77 -15.25
CA GLU A 24 -35.78 13.70 -15.76
C GLU A 24 -36.71 14.17 -16.88
N HIS A 25 -37.24 15.39 -16.78
CA HIS A 25 -38.06 15.99 -17.84
C HIS A 25 -37.26 16.20 -19.13
N VAL A 26 -36.00 16.65 -19.03
CA VAL A 26 -35.13 16.84 -20.20
C VAL A 26 -34.77 15.50 -20.84
N LEU A 27 -34.45 14.47 -20.05
CA LEU A 27 -34.16 13.12 -20.55
C LEU A 27 -35.38 12.50 -21.25
N THR A 28 -36.58 12.70 -20.71
CA THR A 28 -37.84 12.25 -21.33
C THR A 28 -38.04 12.90 -22.70
N ASN A 29 -37.72 14.19 -22.83
CA ASN A 29 -37.79 14.89 -24.12
C ASN A 29 -36.74 14.42 -25.13
N ILE A 30 -35.54 14.05 -24.67
CA ILE A 30 -34.50 13.45 -25.51
C ILE A 30 -34.99 12.10 -26.05
N ASN A 31 -35.52 11.23 -25.18
CA ASN A 31 -36.04 9.91 -25.55
C ASN A 31 -37.20 10.03 -26.55
N ARG A 32 -38.17 10.91 -26.28
CA ARG A 32 -39.30 11.17 -27.19
C ARG A 32 -38.84 11.71 -28.55
N THR A 33 -37.77 12.50 -28.58
CA THR A 33 -37.20 13.01 -29.84
C THR A 33 -36.50 11.91 -30.62
N HIS A 34 -35.80 10.98 -29.96
CA HIS A 34 -35.20 9.79 -30.59
C HIS A 34 -36.26 8.82 -31.15
N GLU A 35 -37.38 8.65 -30.45
CA GLU A 35 -38.49 7.82 -30.95
C GLU A 35 -39.09 8.39 -32.24
N ARG A 36 -39.28 9.72 -32.31
CA ARG A 36 -39.76 10.38 -33.54
C ARG A 36 -38.78 10.24 -34.70
N ILE A 37 -37.47 10.30 -34.44
CA ILE A 37 -36.44 10.05 -35.46
C ILE A 37 -36.49 8.59 -35.96
N LYS A 38 -36.76 7.63 -35.06
CA LYS A 38 -36.98 6.21 -35.45
C LYS A 38 -38.22 6.05 -36.32
N GLN A 39 -39.31 6.76 -36.02
CA GLN A 39 -40.54 6.71 -36.82
C GLN A 39 -40.38 7.34 -38.20
N ASP A 40 -39.71 8.49 -38.30
CA ASP A 40 -39.51 9.20 -39.57
C ASP A 40 -38.41 8.59 -40.46
N GLY A 41 -37.57 7.70 -39.90
CA GLY A 41 -36.52 6.96 -40.61
C GLY A 41 -35.38 7.84 -41.18
N LYS A 42 -35.39 9.16 -40.93
CA LYS A 42 -34.41 10.11 -41.48
C LYS A 42 -34.01 11.16 -40.44
N LEU A 43 -32.70 11.36 -40.27
CA LEU A 43 -32.16 12.41 -39.41
C LEU A 43 -32.15 13.75 -40.15
N THR A 44 -33.17 14.57 -39.94
CA THR A 44 -33.27 15.91 -40.56
C THR A 44 -32.40 16.95 -39.83
N PRO A 45 -32.00 18.05 -40.50
CA PRO A 45 -31.30 19.17 -39.85
C PRO A 45 -32.06 19.73 -38.64
N TYR A 46 -33.39 19.75 -38.68
CA TYR A 46 -34.25 20.13 -37.56
C TYR A 46 -34.02 19.25 -36.32
N TYR A 47 -34.04 17.93 -36.49
CA TYR A 47 -33.80 16.98 -35.38
C TYR A 47 -32.39 17.10 -34.82
N LYS A 48 -31.39 17.37 -35.67
CA LYS A 48 -30.00 17.58 -35.24
C LYS A 48 -29.87 18.83 -34.35
N THR A 49 -30.46 19.95 -34.74
CA THR A 49 -30.45 21.19 -33.95
C THR A 49 -31.23 21.03 -32.64
N LYS A 50 -32.39 20.37 -32.69
CA LYS A 50 -33.21 20.10 -31.50
C LYS A 50 -32.51 19.19 -30.49
N LEU A 51 -31.92 18.08 -30.94
CA LEU A 51 -31.14 17.20 -30.07
C LEU A 51 -29.92 17.90 -29.48
N ARG A 52 -29.21 18.72 -30.26
CA ARG A 52 -28.07 19.50 -29.74
C ARG A 52 -28.49 20.43 -28.62
N SER A 53 -29.62 21.14 -28.76
CA SER A 53 -30.19 21.98 -27.71
C SER A 53 -30.58 21.17 -26.48
N LEU A 54 -31.26 20.03 -26.66
CA LEU A 54 -31.66 19.16 -25.54
C LEU A 54 -30.46 18.57 -24.79
N TYR A 55 -29.40 18.17 -25.49
CA TYR A 55 -28.17 17.69 -24.87
C TYR A 55 -27.42 18.80 -24.12
N SER A 56 -27.38 20.02 -24.66
CA SER A 56 -26.83 21.17 -23.94
C SER A 56 -27.62 21.49 -22.67
N SER A 57 -28.95 21.42 -22.72
CA SER A 57 -29.79 21.55 -21.53
C SER A 57 -29.56 20.42 -20.53
N ALA A 58 -29.46 19.16 -20.99
CA ALA A 58 -29.20 18.03 -20.11
C ALA A 58 -27.85 18.13 -19.39
N LEU A 59 -26.81 18.62 -20.07
CA LEU A 59 -25.51 18.90 -19.46
C LEU A 59 -25.60 20.01 -18.40
N ALA A 60 -26.36 21.08 -18.67
CA ALA A 60 -26.54 22.17 -17.72
C ALA A 60 -27.32 21.73 -16.46
N GLU A 61 -28.42 20.99 -16.62
CA GLU A 61 -29.20 20.47 -15.49
C GLU A 61 -28.39 19.45 -14.67
N ALA A 62 -27.61 18.58 -15.32
CA ALA A 62 -26.72 17.65 -14.62
C ALA A 62 -25.66 18.37 -13.78
N SER A 63 -25.07 19.47 -14.29
CA SER A 63 -24.15 20.31 -13.51
C SER A 63 -24.83 20.95 -12.30
N ASN A 64 -26.06 21.47 -12.45
CA ASN A 64 -26.82 22.06 -11.35
C ASN A 64 -27.17 21.04 -10.27
N GLU A 65 -27.51 19.81 -10.67
CA GLU A 65 -27.80 18.69 -9.75
C GLU A 65 -26.55 18.31 -8.94
N VAL A 66 -25.38 18.24 -9.59
CA VAL A 66 -24.07 17.99 -8.93
C VAL A 66 -23.76 19.09 -7.91
N GLU A 67 -23.95 20.36 -8.25
CA GLU A 67 -23.74 21.47 -7.29
C GLU A 67 -24.70 21.40 -6.09
N ALA A 68 -25.96 21.03 -6.31
CA ALA A 68 -26.93 20.86 -5.22
C ALA A 68 -26.53 19.72 -4.28
N LEU A 69 -26.01 18.62 -4.82
CA LEU A 69 -25.50 17.48 -4.05
C LEU A 69 -24.26 17.86 -3.23
N GLN A 70 -23.31 18.59 -3.82
CA GLN A 70 -22.12 19.08 -3.12
C GLN A 70 -22.49 19.96 -1.91
N ARG A 71 -23.42 20.92 -2.10
CA ARG A 71 -23.93 21.76 -1.00
C ARG A 71 -24.57 20.96 0.15
N ALA A 72 -25.27 19.87 -0.17
CA ALA A 72 -25.88 19.00 0.84
C ALA A 72 -24.81 18.22 1.62
N LEU A 73 -23.79 17.71 0.93
CA LEU A 73 -22.66 16.98 1.53
C LEU A 73 -21.84 17.88 2.46
N ASP A 74 -21.55 19.13 2.07
CA ASP A 74 -20.83 20.09 2.91
C ASP A 74 -21.54 20.34 4.24
N LYS A 75 -22.87 20.46 4.22
CA LYS A 75 -23.67 20.65 5.44
C LYS A 75 -23.68 19.41 6.33
N ILE A 76 -23.67 18.21 5.75
CA ILE A 76 -23.54 16.96 6.51
C ILE A 76 -22.16 16.87 7.15
N TYR A 77 -21.10 17.24 6.41
CA TYR A 77 -19.73 17.25 6.92
C TYR A 77 -19.58 18.21 8.11
N GLU A 78 -20.09 19.44 7.99
CA GLU A 78 -20.06 20.44 9.06
C GLU A 78 -20.69 19.91 10.38
N ILE A 79 -21.79 19.15 10.27
CA ILE A 79 -22.45 18.54 11.44
C ILE A 79 -21.60 17.40 12.03
N ARG A 80 -20.98 16.57 11.19
CA ARG A 80 -20.15 15.45 11.61
C ARG A 80 -18.89 15.92 12.35
N THR A 81 -18.21 16.95 11.85
CA THR A 81 -17.01 17.53 12.48
C THR A 81 -17.31 18.04 13.88
N ILE A 82 -18.41 18.79 14.06
CA ILE A 82 -18.83 19.29 15.38
C ILE A 82 -19.14 18.14 16.35
N ARG A 83 -19.68 17.02 15.87
CA ARG A 83 -19.94 15.83 16.69
C ARG A 83 -18.64 15.13 17.09
N ALA A 84 -17.68 15.01 16.16
CA ALA A 84 -16.38 14.40 16.41
C ALA A 84 -15.54 15.20 17.41
N GLU A 85 -15.46 16.53 17.28
CA GLU A 85 -14.76 17.42 18.22
C GLU A 85 -15.29 17.29 19.65
N ARG A 86 -16.63 17.21 19.82
CA ARG A 86 -17.26 17.01 21.13
C ARG A 86 -16.93 15.66 21.75
N CYS A 87 -16.77 14.62 20.93
CA CYS A 87 -16.36 13.29 21.41
C CYS A 87 -14.88 13.26 21.77
N LEU A 88 -13.98 13.86 20.97
CA LEU A 88 -12.54 13.95 21.26
C LEU A 88 -12.25 14.78 22.53
N ALA A 89 -13.06 15.81 22.81
CA ALA A 89 -12.95 16.60 24.04
C ALA A 89 -13.40 15.84 25.30
N SER A 90 -14.07 14.69 25.16
CA SER A 90 -14.51 13.85 26.28
C SER A 90 -13.46 12.78 26.61
N ARG A 91 -13.26 12.43 27.89
CA ARG A 91 -12.33 11.37 28.31
C ARG A 91 -12.82 10.01 27.82
N LEU A 92 -12.29 9.56 26.69
CA LEU A 92 -12.62 8.28 26.06
C LEU A 92 -11.63 7.20 26.50
N ARG A 93 -12.13 5.98 26.77
CA ARG A 93 -11.25 4.80 26.94
C ARG A 93 -10.60 4.46 25.60
N ARG A 94 -9.38 3.91 25.61
CA ARG A 94 -8.59 3.54 24.42
C ARG A 94 -9.39 2.84 23.31
N GLY A 95 -10.27 1.88 23.64
CA GLY A 95 -11.12 1.22 22.64
C GLY A 95 -12.16 2.14 21.97
N ALA A 96 -12.76 3.05 22.72
CA ALA A 96 -13.69 4.06 22.18
C ALA A 96 -12.95 5.14 21.38
N LEU A 97 -11.71 5.48 21.77
CA LEU A 97 -10.83 6.34 21.00
C LEU A 97 -10.48 5.70 19.65
N MET A 98 -10.11 4.41 19.61
CA MET A 98 -9.81 3.70 18.35
C MET A 98 -11.01 3.66 17.40
N MET A 99 -12.20 3.33 17.93
CA MET A 99 -13.43 3.40 17.14
C MET A 99 -13.75 4.81 16.63
N LEU A 100 -13.47 5.83 17.44
CA LEU A 100 -13.64 7.21 17.02
C LEU A 100 -12.66 7.56 15.88
N LEU A 101 -11.38 7.20 16.00
CA LEU A 101 -10.38 7.42 14.96
C LEU A 101 -10.79 6.77 13.62
N GLN A 102 -11.21 5.51 13.65
CA GLN A 102 -11.72 4.82 12.44
C GLN A 102 -12.94 5.53 11.85
N ASN A 103 -13.92 5.92 12.67
CA ASN A 103 -15.10 6.65 12.22
C ASN A 103 -14.76 8.01 11.63
N VAL A 104 -13.82 8.74 12.22
CA VAL A 104 -13.39 10.05 11.73
C VAL A 104 -12.64 9.90 10.40
N ALA A 105 -11.87 8.83 10.19
CA ALA A 105 -11.21 8.56 8.90
C ALA A 105 -12.20 8.26 7.76
N VAL A 106 -13.22 7.43 7.99
CA VAL A 106 -14.23 7.09 6.97
C VAL A 106 -15.19 8.25 6.68
N THR A 107 -15.40 9.14 7.65
CA THR A 107 -16.31 10.29 7.50
C THR A 107 -15.66 11.54 6.93
N LEU A 108 -14.35 11.51 6.66
CA LEU A 108 -13.67 12.57 5.93
C LEU A 108 -14.36 12.85 4.58
N PRO A 109 -14.43 14.12 4.17
CA PRO A 109 -15.04 14.53 2.92
C PRO A 109 -14.26 13.90 1.77
N LEU A 110 -15.00 13.37 0.80
CA LEU A 110 -14.42 12.76 -0.39
C LEU A 110 -14.26 13.85 -1.46
N TYR A 111 -13.03 14.07 -1.91
CA TYR A 111 -12.74 14.89 -3.06
C TYR A 111 -12.97 14.08 -4.34
N VAL A 112 -13.84 14.57 -5.21
CA VAL A 112 -14.13 14.01 -6.53
C VAL A 112 -13.75 15.07 -7.55
N GLY A 113 -12.61 14.86 -8.21
CA GLY A 113 -12.04 15.82 -9.16
C GLY A 113 -12.93 16.03 -10.39
N LYS A 114 -13.06 17.27 -10.83
CA LYS A 114 -13.62 17.60 -12.15
C LYS A 114 -12.51 17.50 -13.19
N LYS A 115 -12.88 17.34 -14.47
CA LYS A 115 -11.90 17.30 -15.55
C LYS A 115 -11.11 18.63 -15.55
N ASP A 116 -9.79 18.53 -15.44
CA ASP A 116 -8.83 19.64 -15.38
C ASP A 116 -8.74 20.39 -14.01
N GLU A 117 -9.26 19.82 -12.92
CA GLU A 117 -9.12 20.35 -11.55
C GLU A 117 -8.18 19.45 -10.71
N GLU A 118 -7.18 20.05 -10.08
CA GLU A 118 -6.23 19.32 -9.23
C GLU A 118 -6.74 19.13 -7.78
N PRO A 119 -6.39 18.01 -7.12
CA PRO A 119 -6.77 17.76 -5.75
C PRO A 119 -6.17 18.79 -4.78
N PRO A 120 -6.96 19.33 -3.82
CA PRO A 120 -6.49 20.36 -2.90
C PRO A 120 -5.45 19.81 -1.89
N PRO A 121 -4.64 20.68 -1.27
CA PRO A 121 -3.72 20.29 -0.19
C PRO A 121 -4.43 19.54 0.93
N LEU A 122 -3.75 18.57 1.54
CA LEU A 122 -4.31 17.67 2.57
C LEU A 122 -5.44 16.75 2.05
N CYS A 123 -5.52 16.52 0.74
CA CYS A 123 -6.37 15.48 0.15
C CYS A 123 -5.56 14.20 -0.08
N GLY A 124 -5.90 13.11 0.62
CA GLY A 124 -5.20 11.83 0.50
C GLY A 124 -3.68 11.98 0.74
N ALA A 125 -2.87 11.61 -0.26
CA ALA A 125 -1.41 11.70 -0.24
C ALA A 125 -0.86 13.10 -0.55
N ILE A 126 -1.70 14.09 -0.90
CA ILE A 126 -1.26 15.44 -1.22
C ILE A 126 -0.82 16.16 0.07
N PRO A 127 0.44 16.62 0.16
CA PRO A 127 0.96 17.25 1.38
C PRO A 127 0.30 18.61 1.65
N ALA A 128 0.42 19.07 2.90
CA ALA A 128 0.05 20.44 3.25
C ALA A 128 0.97 21.45 2.53
N GLU A 129 0.46 22.64 2.23
CA GLU A 129 1.29 23.74 1.72
C GLU A 129 2.41 24.11 2.71
N SER A 130 3.55 24.59 2.18
CA SER A 130 4.71 24.97 3.00
C SER A 130 4.46 26.16 3.94
N SER A 131 3.41 26.94 3.69
CA SER A 131 2.90 28.03 4.53
C SER A 131 1.88 27.56 5.56
N TYR A 132 1.31 26.36 5.41
CA TYR A 132 0.20 25.87 6.23
C TYR A 132 0.59 25.80 7.71
N ILE A 133 -0.26 26.35 8.57
CA ILE A 133 -0.11 26.25 10.03
C ILE A 133 -1.35 25.52 10.55
N ALA A 134 -1.13 24.37 11.17
CA ALA A 134 -2.22 23.56 11.70
C ALA A 134 -2.96 24.33 12.80
N LYS A 135 -4.29 24.34 12.73
CA LYS A 135 -5.15 25.07 13.67
C LYS A 135 -5.33 24.28 14.97
N PRO A 136 -5.63 24.95 16.10
CA PRO A 136 -6.05 24.26 17.31
C PRO A 136 -7.20 23.27 17.05
N GLY A 137 -7.07 22.04 17.53
CA GLY A 137 -8.01 20.93 17.32
C GLY A 137 -7.70 20.05 16.10
N GLU A 138 -6.73 20.42 15.26
CA GLU A 138 -6.32 19.57 14.13
C GLU A 138 -5.42 18.42 14.58
N MET A 139 -5.61 17.26 13.94
CA MET A 139 -4.83 16.05 14.23
C MET A 139 -3.57 16.02 13.37
N VAL A 140 -2.44 15.71 13.99
CA VAL A 140 -1.12 15.72 13.37
C VAL A 140 -0.32 14.48 13.79
N ALA A 141 0.62 14.05 12.98
CA ALA A 141 1.68 13.13 13.42
C ALA A 141 2.82 13.96 14.03
N ALA A 142 3.21 13.64 15.26
CA ALA A 142 4.20 14.38 16.04
C ALA A 142 5.37 13.48 16.43
N LEU A 143 6.61 13.93 16.21
CA LEU A 143 7.83 13.21 16.60
C LEU A 143 8.29 13.64 17.99
N VAL A 144 7.93 12.84 18.99
CA VAL A 144 8.27 13.04 20.42
C VAL A 144 9.43 12.14 20.84
N LYS A 145 10.07 12.46 21.97
CA LYS A 145 11.11 11.59 22.56
C LYS A 145 10.45 10.69 23.61
N GLY A 146 10.62 9.38 23.49
CA GLY A 146 10.12 8.41 24.46
C GLY A 146 10.95 8.34 25.74
N GLU A 147 10.44 7.60 26.74
CA GLU A 147 11.05 7.43 28.07
C GLU A 147 12.48 6.83 28.02
N GLU A 148 12.77 5.97 27.03
CA GLU A 148 14.09 5.35 26.82
C GLU A 148 15.04 6.21 25.96
N GLY A 149 14.59 7.38 25.47
CA GLY A 149 15.41 8.33 24.71
C GLY A 149 15.28 8.24 23.18
N ASP A 150 14.50 7.29 22.66
CA ASP A 150 14.26 7.12 21.22
C ASP A 150 13.16 8.07 20.70
N ASP A 151 13.30 8.54 19.44
CA ASP A 151 12.32 9.42 18.79
C ASP A 151 11.15 8.55 18.22
N ASN A 152 9.91 8.76 18.69
CA ASN A 152 8.71 8.03 18.25
C ASN A 152 7.68 8.97 17.61
N TRP A 153 7.07 8.54 16.50
CA TRP A 153 5.96 9.27 15.88
C TRP A 153 4.64 8.88 16.53
N ILE A 154 3.95 9.86 17.12
CA ILE A 154 2.65 9.69 17.78
C ILE A 154 1.56 10.48 17.05
N LEU A 155 0.31 10.09 17.23
CA LEU A 155 -0.85 10.87 16.85
C LEU A 155 -1.12 11.91 17.93
N ALA A 156 -1.18 13.19 17.56
CA ALA A 156 -1.34 14.29 18.50
C ALA A 156 -2.39 15.29 18.02
N GLU A 157 -2.99 16.01 18.98
CA GLU A 157 -3.90 17.12 18.74
C GLU A 157 -3.14 18.44 18.88
N VAL A 158 -3.28 19.36 17.92
CA VAL A 158 -2.68 20.70 18.01
C VAL A 158 -3.46 21.53 19.02
N VAL A 159 -2.78 22.06 20.02
CA VAL A 159 -3.37 23.01 20.98
C VAL A 159 -3.14 24.44 20.53
N GLY A 160 -1.95 24.74 20.00
CA GLY A 160 -1.58 26.09 19.66
C GLY A 160 -0.31 26.19 18.83
N TRP A 161 -0.16 27.34 18.16
CA TRP A 161 1.04 27.70 17.41
C TRP A 161 1.70 28.92 18.07
N ASN A 162 2.94 28.75 18.51
CA ASN A 162 3.75 29.85 19.01
C ASN A 162 4.55 30.46 17.86
N ALA A 163 4.05 31.57 17.31
CA ALA A 163 4.67 32.26 16.19
C ALA A 163 6.05 32.86 16.51
N ALA A 164 6.30 33.25 17.77
CA ALA A 164 7.58 33.83 18.18
C ALA A 164 8.71 32.78 18.24
N LEU A 165 8.39 31.55 18.63
CA LEU A 165 9.36 30.46 18.75
C LEU A 165 9.35 29.50 17.55
N VAL A 166 8.38 29.62 16.64
CA VAL A 166 8.16 28.73 15.49
C VAL A 166 7.98 27.27 15.96
N LYS A 167 7.18 27.10 17.02
CA LYS A 167 6.90 25.81 17.66
C LYS A 167 5.39 25.56 17.80
N TYR A 168 5.01 24.29 17.64
CA TYR A 168 3.68 23.78 17.96
C TYR A 168 3.63 23.33 19.42
N GLU A 169 2.48 23.57 20.04
CA GLU A 169 2.07 22.90 21.27
C GLU A 169 1.08 21.82 20.87
N VAL A 170 1.43 20.56 21.15
CA VAL A 170 0.61 19.39 20.83
C VAL A 170 0.41 18.53 22.07
N ASP A 171 -0.77 17.95 22.20
CA ASP A 171 -1.10 17.00 23.27
C ASP A 171 -1.26 15.60 22.64
N ASP A 172 -0.67 14.56 23.24
CA ASP A 172 -0.89 13.16 22.83
C ASP A 172 -2.37 12.78 23.04
N ILE A 173 -2.88 11.92 22.16
CA ILE A 173 -4.26 11.42 22.22
C ILE A 173 -4.42 10.17 23.10
N ASP A 174 -3.35 9.43 23.39
CA ASP A 174 -3.38 8.15 24.14
C ASP A 174 -3.10 8.34 25.65
N GLU A 175 -2.35 9.38 26.07
CA GLU A 175 -1.95 9.55 27.47
C GLU A 175 -3.07 10.11 28.37
N GLU A 176 -3.29 9.47 29.52
CA GLU A 176 -4.31 9.86 30.51
C GLU A 176 -4.03 11.22 31.17
N GLN A 177 -2.76 11.63 31.19
CA GLN A 177 -2.31 12.99 31.48
C GLN A 177 -1.85 13.57 30.15
N LYS A 178 -2.55 14.56 29.58
CA LYS A 178 -2.13 15.24 28.35
C LYS A 178 -0.78 15.93 28.58
N GLU A 179 0.33 15.21 28.39
CA GLU A 179 1.65 15.81 28.44
C GLU A 179 1.79 16.73 27.24
N ARG A 180 1.99 18.02 27.51
CA ARG A 180 2.09 19.03 26.46
C ARG A 180 3.49 19.02 25.87
N HIS A 181 3.61 18.60 24.63
CA HIS A 181 4.86 18.63 23.90
C HIS A 181 5.00 19.93 23.10
N VAL A 182 6.15 20.60 23.27
CA VAL A 182 6.49 21.80 22.51
C VAL A 182 7.49 21.43 21.42
N LEU A 183 6.99 21.24 20.19
CA LEU A 183 7.73 20.69 19.07
C LEU A 183 8.02 21.73 17.99
N SER A 184 9.15 21.62 17.30
CA SER A 184 9.42 22.48 16.15
C SER A 184 8.55 22.08 14.94
N ARG A 185 8.29 23.02 14.02
CA ARG A 185 7.50 22.78 12.79
C ARG A 185 7.93 21.52 12.00
N ARG A 186 9.20 21.12 12.08
CA ARG A 186 9.75 19.95 11.34
C ARG A 186 9.40 18.60 11.96
N ARG A 187 8.97 18.59 13.24
CA ARG A 187 8.58 17.40 13.99
C ARG A 187 7.07 17.17 13.98
N VAL A 188 6.32 17.94 13.20
CA VAL A 188 4.86 17.88 13.13
C VAL A 188 4.43 17.80 11.66
N ILE A 189 3.69 16.75 11.31
CA ILE A 189 3.14 16.53 9.97
C ILE A 189 1.61 16.59 10.06
N PRO A 190 0.94 17.56 9.41
CA PRO A 190 -0.52 17.60 9.36
C PRO A 190 -1.10 16.38 8.65
N LEU A 191 -2.17 15.81 9.20
CA LEU A 191 -2.88 14.70 8.58
C LEU A 191 -3.83 15.16 7.46
N PRO A 192 -4.16 14.31 6.50
CA PRO A 192 -5.14 14.59 5.45
C PRO A 192 -6.51 15.01 6.03
N GLN A 193 -7.08 16.07 5.46
CA GLN A 193 -8.41 16.60 5.78
C GLN A 193 -9.48 16.14 4.80
N MET A 194 -9.10 15.55 3.66
CA MET A 194 -10.01 14.98 2.67
C MET A 194 -9.49 13.61 2.21
N ARG A 195 -10.41 12.74 1.79
CA ARG A 195 -10.08 11.50 1.06
C ARG A 195 -10.05 11.79 -0.43
N ALA A 196 -9.13 11.14 -1.14
CA ALA A 196 -9.12 11.16 -2.59
C ALA A 196 -9.97 10.02 -3.14
N ASP A 197 -10.79 10.31 -4.14
CA ASP A 197 -11.47 9.26 -4.91
C ASP A 197 -10.46 8.59 -5.88
N PRO A 198 -10.25 7.27 -5.78
CA PRO A 198 -9.25 6.58 -6.60
C PRO A 198 -9.55 6.57 -8.10
N VAL A 199 -10.80 6.82 -8.51
CA VAL A 199 -11.20 6.81 -9.92
C VAL A 199 -10.97 8.17 -10.55
N THR A 200 -11.32 9.26 -9.86
CA THR A 200 -11.12 10.61 -10.39
C THR A 200 -9.76 11.22 -10.06
N CYS A 201 -9.15 10.83 -8.95
CA CYS A 201 -7.91 11.42 -8.42
C CYS A 201 -6.90 10.36 -7.94
N PRO A 202 -6.49 9.40 -8.78
CA PRO A 202 -5.48 8.40 -8.41
C PRO A 202 -4.12 9.02 -8.02
N GLU A 203 -3.80 10.22 -8.51
CA GLU A 203 -2.60 10.98 -8.19
C GLU A 203 -2.53 11.46 -6.73
N ALA A 204 -3.68 11.57 -6.06
CA ALA A 204 -3.77 11.90 -4.64
C ALA A 204 -3.73 10.66 -3.73
N LEU A 205 -3.23 9.52 -4.22
CA LEU A 205 -3.02 8.30 -3.44
C LEU A 205 -1.54 7.85 -3.47
N HIS A 206 -1.10 7.17 -2.42
CA HIS A 206 0.23 6.56 -2.38
C HIS A 206 0.28 5.34 -3.30
N PRO A 207 1.23 5.25 -4.24
CA PRO A 207 1.31 4.12 -5.17
C PRO A 207 1.78 2.84 -4.49
N THR A 208 1.42 1.69 -5.05
CA THR A 208 1.91 0.40 -4.57
C THR A 208 3.45 0.33 -4.64
N GLY A 209 4.06 -0.16 -3.56
CA GLY A 209 5.51 -0.19 -3.34
C GLY A 209 6.07 1.03 -2.61
N SER A 210 5.28 2.08 -2.35
CA SER A 210 5.77 3.27 -1.66
C SER A 210 6.00 3.03 -0.17
N THR A 211 7.11 3.55 0.36
CA THR A 211 7.34 3.61 1.81
C THR A 211 6.61 4.79 2.42
N VAL A 212 5.81 4.53 3.45
CA VAL A 212 4.93 5.49 4.13
C VAL A 212 5.10 5.37 5.65
N LEU A 213 4.67 6.42 6.37
CA LEU A 213 4.42 6.32 7.80
C LEU A 213 2.93 6.06 7.98
N ALA A 214 2.59 4.97 8.64
CA ALA A 214 1.22 4.54 8.85
C ALA A 214 0.98 4.25 10.34
N ILE A 215 -0.22 4.52 10.84
CA ILE A 215 -0.60 4.07 12.18
C ILE A 215 -0.63 2.55 12.21
N TYR A 216 0.10 1.94 13.14
CA TYR A 216 -0.03 0.51 13.37
C TYR A 216 -1.41 0.22 13.98
N PRO A 217 -2.19 -0.74 13.46
CA PRO A 217 -3.55 -0.98 13.91
C PRO A 217 -3.65 -1.14 15.43
N GLN A 218 -4.68 -0.54 16.04
CA GLN A 218 -4.93 -0.54 17.50
C GLN A 218 -3.88 0.24 18.34
N THR A 219 -3.06 1.06 17.69
CA THR A 219 -2.12 1.98 18.35
C THR A 219 -2.35 3.42 17.91
N THR A 220 -1.70 4.35 18.61
CA THR A 220 -1.65 5.77 18.27
C THR A 220 -0.30 6.18 17.71
N CYS A 221 0.58 5.21 17.43
CA CYS A 221 1.94 5.46 16.95
C CYS A 221 2.04 5.17 15.44
N PHE A 222 2.82 5.99 14.75
CA PHE A 222 3.13 5.79 13.35
C PHE A 222 4.44 5.00 13.21
N TYR A 223 4.39 3.98 12.38
CA TYR A 223 5.53 3.14 12.04
C TYR A 223 5.76 3.14 10.54
N LYS A 224 6.98 2.82 10.16
CA LYS A 224 7.37 2.70 8.77
C LYS A 224 6.72 1.46 8.14
N ALA A 225 6.09 1.66 6.99
CA ALA A 225 5.39 0.61 6.28
C ALA A 225 5.56 0.76 4.76
N ILE A 226 5.31 -0.32 4.02
CA ILE A 226 5.31 -0.35 2.56
C ILE A 226 3.87 -0.57 2.09
N VAL A 227 3.40 0.27 1.18
CA VAL A 227 2.08 0.11 0.54
C VAL A 227 2.12 -1.12 -0.34
N LYS A 228 1.39 -2.18 0.03
CA LYS A 228 1.19 -3.37 -0.78
C LYS A 228 0.08 -3.18 -1.82
N LYS A 229 -0.97 -2.43 -1.47
CA LYS A 229 -2.09 -2.13 -2.37
C LYS A 229 -2.68 -0.75 -2.03
N SER A 230 -2.86 0.06 -3.06
CA SER A 230 -3.58 1.34 -2.98
C SER A 230 -5.10 1.14 -3.10
N PRO A 231 -5.94 1.97 -2.47
CA PRO A 231 -7.39 1.92 -2.60
C PRO A 231 -7.83 1.98 -4.06
N SER A 232 -8.76 1.12 -4.47
CA SER A 232 -9.36 1.12 -5.81
C SER A 232 -10.71 1.81 -5.87
N VAL A 233 -11.39 1.94 -4.72
CA VAL A 233 -12.63 2.70 -4.53
C VAL A 233 -12.52 3.58 -3.29
N ALA A 234 -13.27 4.69 -3.25
CA ALA A 234 -13.20 5.70 -2.18
C ALA A 234 -13.43 5.19 -0.74
N THR A 235 -14.05 4.02 -0.58
CA THR A 235 -14.35 3.39 0.72
C THR A 235 -13.34 2.33 1.13
N GLU A 236 -12.34 2.02 0.30
CA GLU A 236 -11.29 1.04 0.60
C GLU A 236 -10.12 1.70 1.34
N ASP A 237 -9.52 0.96 2.25
CA ASP A 237 -8.28 1.35 2.95
C ASP A 237 -7.05 0.88 2.16
N TYR A 238 -5.86 1.35 2.54
CA TYR A 238 -4.62 0.82 1.99
C TYR A 238 -4.24 -0.49 2.66
N GLU A 239 -3.68 -1.43 1.90
CA GLU A 239 -2.95 -2.56 2.47
C GLU A 239 -1.48 -2.18 2.63
N VAL A 240 -0.96 -2.22 3.85
CA VAL A 240 0.44 -1.89 4.17
C VAL A 240 1.14 -3.03 4.91
N LEU A 241 2.45 -3.14 4.71
CA LEU A 241 3.35 -4.09 5.38
C LEU A 241 4.29 -3.29 6.29
N PHE A 242 4.22 -3.50 7.60
CA PHE A 242 5.09 -2.80 8.56
C PHE A 242 6.45 -3.48 8.65
N GLU A 243 7.51 -2.70 8.83
CA GLU A 243 8.85 -3.25 9.14
C GLU A 243 8.85 -3.81 10.57
N ASP A 244 9.01 -5.13 10.72
CA ASP A 244 9.01 -5.80 12.02
C ASP A 244 9.98 -7.00 12.00
N PRO A 245 11.09 -6.93 12.77
CA PRO A 245 12.12 -7.97 12.81
C PRO A 245 11.67 -9.27 13.50
N GLN A 246 10.47 -9.33 14.09
CA GLN A 246 9.92 -10.55 14.67
C GLN A 246 9.41 -11.55 13.62
N TYR A 247 9.20 -11.11 12.38
CA TYR A 247 8.79 -11.98 11.27
C TYR A 247 10.01 -12.45 10.47
N ASP A 248 9.95 -13.70 9.96
CA ASP A 248 11.05 -14.32 9.22
C ASP A 248 11.46 -13.53 7.95
N ASP A 249 10.49 -12.83 7.34
CA ASP A 249 10.70 -11.97 6.15
C ASP A 249 10.99 -10.50 6.52
N GLY A 250 11.04 -10.14 7.81
CA GLY A 250 11.27 -8.78 8.32
C GLY A 250 10.10 -7.80 8.15
N TYR A 251 8.94 -8.28 7.68
CA TYR A 251 7.72 -7.49 7.49
C TYR A 251 6.49 -8.16 8.11
N SER A 252 5.57 -7.35 8.61
CA SER A 252 4.27 -7.81 9.10
C SER A 252 3.42 -8.39 7.96
N PRO A 253 2.38 -9.18 8.28
CA PRO A 253 1.29 -9.47 7.35
C PRO A 253 0.65 -8.17 6.82
N PRO A 254 -0.06 -8.20 5.67
CA PRO A 254 -0.79 -7.05 5.16
C PRO A 254 -1.85 -6.57 6.14
N LEU A 255 -1.75 -5.31 6.57
CA LEU A 255 -2.67 -4.66 7.50
C LEU A 255 -3.37 -3.49 6.79
N GLN A 256 -4.63 -3.25 7.16
CA GLN A 256 -5.46 -2.20 6.57
C GLN A 256 -5.29 -0.87 7.33
N VAL A 257 -4.99 0.21 6.61
CA VAL A 257 -4.87 1.55 7.20
C VAL A 257 -5.59 2.58 6.32
N ALA A 258 -6.50 3.34 6.93
CA ALA A 258 -7.31 4.33 6.24
C ALA A 258 -6.47 5.49 5.69
N GLN A 259 -6.93 6.13 4.60
CA GLN A 259 -6.20 7.20 3.91
C GLN A 259 -5.74 8.34 4.83
N ARG A 260 -6.51 8.64 5.90
CA ARG A 260 -6.18 9.68 6.89
C ARG A 260 -4.92 9.39 7.71
N TYR A 261 -4.62 8.12 7.96
CA TYR A 261 -3.56 7.69 8.87
C TYR A 261 -2.33 7.17 8.15
N ILE A 262 -2.22 7.50 6.87
CA ILE A 262 -1.05 7.25 6.05
C ILE A 262 -0.53 8.59 5.58
N ILE A 263 0.73 8.84 5.88
CA ILE A 263 1.42 10.05 5.47
C ILE A 263 2.70 9.65 4.76
N SER A 264 3.15 10.49 3.84
CA SER A 264 4.44 10.34 3.18
C SER A 264 5.53 10.16 4.22
N ASN A 265 6.31 9.09 4.09
CA ASN A 265 7.52 8.94 4.91
C ASN A 265 8.55 9.96 4.45
N ASN A 266 8.52 11.13 5.08
CA ASN A 266 9.51 12.18 4.89
C ASN A 266 10.80 11.88 5.67
N GLU A 267 11.20 10.62 5.86
CA GLU A 267 12.61 10.28 6.17
C GLU A 267 13.57 10.75 5.07
N ASN A 268 13.04 11.11 3.90
CA ASN A 268 13.69 11.96 2.91
C ASN A 268 13.75 13.46 3.28
N ASN A 269 13.46 13.83 4.53
CA ASN A 269 13.85 15.10 5.09
C ASN A 269 15.39 15.09 5.14
N PRO A 270 16.08 15.94 4.35
CA PRO A 270 17.52 15.85 4.18
C PRO A 270 18.32 16.02 5.49
N TYR A 271 17.68 16.45 6.58
CA TYR A 271 18.26 16.49 7.93
C TYR A 271 18.35 15.13 8.65
N LEU A 272 17.49 14.14 8.34
CA LEU A 272 17.54 12.79 8.91
C LEU A 272 18.43 11.84 8.10
N LEU A 273 18.51 12.03 6.78
CA LEU A 273 19.56 11.43 5.94
C LEU A 273 20.97 11.82 6.44
N MET A 274 21.16 13.07 6.90
CA MET A 274 22.39 13.50 7.59
C MET A 274 22.68 12.73 8.90
N LYS A 275 21.66 12.19 9.57
CA LYS A 275 21.81 11.34 10.78
C LYS A 275 22.28 9.94 10.40
N SER A 276 21.87 9.41 9.25
CA SER A 276 22.34 8.13 8.70
C SER A 276 23.79 8.20 8.19
N TYR A 277 24.21 9.33 7.60
CA TYR A 277 25.63 9.57 7.29
C TYR A 277 26.50 9.81 8.54
N LYS A 278 25.94 10.40 9.62
CA LYS A 278 26.60 10.48 10.94
C LYS A 278 26.72 9.12 11.62
N CYS A 279 25.70 8.26 11.51
CA CYS A 279 25.72 6.91 12.09
C CYS A 279 26.74 6.01 11.38
N TRP A 280 26.97 6.21 10.07
CA TRP A 280 28.03 5.52 9.32
C TRP A 280 29.45 5.95 9.75
N PHE A 281 29.66 7.23 10.09
CA PHE A 281 30.93 7.71 10.67
C PHE A 281 31.14 7.22 12.12
N GLN A 282 30.07 7.11 12.91
CA GLN A 282 30.12 6.65 14.30
C GLN A 282 30.31 5.12 14.41
N PHE A 283 29.79 4.36 13.44
CA PHE A 283 30.04 2.92 13.29
C PHE A 283 31.50 2.58 12.93
N LEU A 284 32.20 3.49 12.24
CA LEU A 284 33.64 3.37 11.92
C LEU A 284 34.54 3.76 13.11
N GLU A 285 34.09 4.66 14.00
CA GLU A 285 34.83 5.02 15.22
C GLU A 285 34.69 3.97 16.35
N ASP A 286 33.54 3.32 16.50
CA ASP A 286 33.30 2.39 17.64
C ASP A 286 33.89 0.97 17.48
N LYS A 287 34.32 0.57 16.27
CA LYS A 287 34.89 -0.78 16.03
C LYS A 287 36.41 -0.82 15.82
N VAL A 288 37.13 0.29 15.90
CA VAL A 288 38.61 0.33 15.87
C VAL A 288 39.16 0.85 17.20
N LYS A 289 38.88 0.14 18.29
CA LYS A 289 39.72 0.22 19.49
C LYS A 289 40.80 -0.85 19.42
N TRP A 290 42.03 -0.41 19.17
CA TRP A 290 43.25 -1.21 19.34
C TRP A 290 43.25 -1.83 20.74
N LYS A 291 43.22 -3.17 20.80
CA LYS A 291 43.49 -3.91 22.04
C LYS A 291 44.58 -4.93 21.75
N THR A 292 45.80 -4.50 22.04
CA THR A 292 46.99 -5.34 22.16
C THR A 292 46.72 -6.41 23.21
N ILE A 293 46.84 -7.69 22.85
CA ILE A 293 46.88 -8.79 23.83
C ILE A 293 48.01 -9.72 23.41
N GLU A 294 49.05 -9.74 24.24
CA GLU A 294 50.15 -10.71 24.21
C GLU A 294 49.63 -12.12 24.50
N SER A 295 50.24 -13.09 23.82
CA SER A 295 50.00 -14.51 23.97
C SER A 295 50.68 -15.09 25.21
N SER A 296 50.02 -16.02 25.91
CA SER A 296 50.67 -17.24 26.35
C SER A 296 49.66 -18.35 26.68
N ASP A 297 49.94 -19.50 26.08
CA ASP A 297 49.64 -20.86 26.53
C ASP A 297 48.28 -21.51 26.23
N GLY A 298 48.30 -22.43 25.24
CA GLY A 298 47.81 -23.79 25.48
C GLY A 298 46.66 -24.34 24.63
N VAL A 299 47.04 -25.00 23.52
CA VAL A 299 46.41 -26.21 22.93
C VAL A 299 45.20 -26.08 21.96
N HIS A 300 45.55 -26.16 20.66
CA HIS A 300 44.98 -26.90 19.52
C HIS A 300 43.46 -27.14 19.33
N GLY A 301 42.88 -26.41 18.35
CA GLY A 301 42.41 -26.92 17.05
C GLY A 301 41.16 -27.81 16.94
N SER A 302 40.10 -27.32 16.28
CA SER A 302 39.39 -28.05 15.21
C SER A 302 38.38 -27.17 14.43
N LEU A 303 38.48 -27.33 13.11
CA LEU A 303 37.66 -26.90 11.98
C LEU A 303 36.15 -27.16 12.17
N VAL A 304 35.28 -26.17 11.91
CA VAL A 304 33.84 -26.41 11.64
C VAL A 304 33.55 -26.05 10.19
N VAL A 305 33.33 -27.12 9.41
CA VAL A 305 32.90 -27.13 8.01
C VAL A 305 31.37 -27.06 7.95
N PHE A 306 30.79 -26.11 7.21
CA PHE A 306 29.43 -26.26 6.71
C PHE A 306 29.46 -27.02 5.38
N ARG A 307 28.94 -28.25 5.40
CA ARG A 307 28.88 -29.19 4.28
C ARG A 307 27.49 -29.12 3.66
N HIS A 308 27.33 -28.47 2.51
CA HIS A 308 26.14 -28.61 1.67
C HIS A 308 26.35 -29.80 0.72
N LYS A 309 25.59 -30.89 0.89
CA LYS A 309 25.66 -32.07 0.02
C LYS A 309 25.16 -31.71 -1.37
N THR A 310 26.01 -31.90 -2.37
CA THR A 310 25.64 -32.14 -3.76
C THR A 310 25.25 -33.61 -3.93
N GLY A 311 24.19 -33.85 -4.69
CA GLY A 311 23.79 -35.15 -5.19
C GLY A 311 23.05 -34.96 -6.50
N LEU A 312 23.78 -35.07 -7.61
CA LEU A 312 23.20 -35.25 -8.94
C LEU A 312 22.47 -36.61 -8.98
N SER A 313 21.24 -36.62 -9.47
CA SER A 313 20.78 -37.68 -10.37
C SER A 313 20.13 -37.02 -11.59
N MET A 314 20.73 -37.23 -12.76
CA MET A 314 20.05 -36.99 -14.03
C MET A 314 18.92 -38.00 -14.19
N ALA A 315 17.73 -37.51 -14.54
CA ALA A 315 16.72 -38.26 -15.26
C ALA A 315 16.05 -37.28 -16.23
N GLU A 316 16.33 -37.47 -17.52
CA GLU A 316 15.69 -36.79 -18.65
C GLU A 316 14.25 -37.29 -18.87
N SER A 317 13.51 -36.48 -19.65
CA SER A 317 12.17 -36.63 -20.25
C SER A 317 11.06 -35.85 -19.52
N SER A 318 10.32 -34.92 -20.13
CA SER A 318 10.24 -34.43 -21.51
C SER A 318 9.51 -33.07 -21.49
N SER A 319 10.05 -32.06 -22.18
CA SER A 319 9.42 -30.75 -22.41
C SER A 319 8.05 -30.86 -23.12
N PRO A 320 7.20 -29.82 -23.01
CA PRO A 320 7.20 -28.83 -24.10
C PRO A 320 7.24 -27.35 -23.64
N ALA A 321 8.18 -26.61 -24.25
CA ALA A 321 8.21 -25.20 -24.66
C ALA A 321 8.33 -24.02 -23.65
N MET A 322 9.60 -23.73 -23.29
CA MET A 322 10.36 -22.47 -23.44
C MET A 322 10.07 -21.20 -22.59
N GLY A 323 10.92 -21.00 -21.57
CA GLY A 323 11.37 -19.70 -21.03
C GLY A 323 12.76 -19.89 -20.38
N LYS A 324 13.81 -19.31 -20.97
CA LYS A 324 15.24 -19.55 -20.61
C LYS A 324 15.60 -19.03 -19.21
N LYS A 325 16.46 -19.77 -18.48
CA LYS A 325 17.25 -19.23 -17.35
C LYS A 325 18.35 -18.30 -17.90
N PRO A 326 18.77 -17.23 -17.18
CA PRO A 326 19.85 -16.39 -17.65
C PRO A 326 21.18 -17.16 -17.58
N ASP A 327 21.87 -17.27 -18.71
CA ASP A 327 23.17 -17.90 -18.82
C ASP A 327 24.25 -16.84 -18.50
N ASP A 328 25.33 -17.20 -17.78
CA ASP A 328 26.47 -16.31 -17.47
C ASP A 328 27.06 -15.59 -18.70
N MET A 329 26.80 -16.13 -19.90
CA MET A 329 27.17 -15.56 -21.19
C MET A 329 26.43 -14.27 -21.55
N ASP A 330 25.26 -14.00 -20.98
CA ASP A 330 24.49 -12.79 -21.29
C ASP A 330 25.10 -11.53 -20.65
N VAL A 331 25.88 -11.68 -19.56
CA VAL A 331 26.56 -10.58 -18.86
C VAL A 331 27.98 -10.33 -19.39
N LEU A 332 28.58 -11.33 -20.05
CA LEU A 332 29.98 -11.27 -20.53
C LEU A 332 30.29 -10.07 -21.46
N PRO A 333 29.40 -9.65 -22.39
CA PRO A 333 29.63 -8.46 -23.20
C PRO A 333 29.76 -7.17 -22.37
N LEU A 334 28.99 -7.03 -21.30
CA LEU A 334 29.09 -5.88 -20.39
C LEU A 334 30.44 -5.90 -19.66
N SER A 335 30.86 -7.06 -19.17
CA SER A 335 32.13 -7.22 -18.45
C SER A 335 33.34 -6.94 -19.32
N PHE A 336 33.30 -7.32 -20.60
CA PHE A 336 34.33 -6.94 -21.57
C PHE A 336 34.41 -5.42 -21.77
N ILE A 337 33.26 -4.76 -21.98
CA ILE A 337 33.17 -3.30 -22.14
C ILE A 337 33.69 -2.59 -20.88
N PHE A 338 33.35 -3.09 -19.69
CA PHE A 338 33.81 -2.58 -18.40
C PHE A 338 35.34 -2.67 -18.23
N VAL A 339 35.94 -3.80 -18.62
CA VAL A 339 37.40 -3.99 -18.57
C VAL A 339 38.11 -3.06 -19.56
N CYS A 340 37.62 -2.93 -20.79
CA CYS A 340 38.14 -1.96 -21.75
C CYS A 340 38.04 -0.53 -21.23
N MET A 341 36.92 -0.15 -20.62
CA MET A 341 36.72 1.16 -19.99
C MET A 341 37.82 1.47 -18.96
N ILE A 342 38.06 0.55 -18.00
CA ILE A 342 39.10 0.74 -16.97
C ILE A 342 40.49 0.81 -17.59
N THR A 343 40.79 -0.07 -18.55
CA THR A 343 42.10 -0.13 -19.21
C THR A 343 42.44 1.18 -19.92
N PHE A 344 41.55 1.67 -20.77
CA PHE A 344 41.79 2.90 -21.53
C PHE A 344 41.78 4.15 -20.65
N ASN A 345 40.98 4.19 -19.56
CA ASN A 345 41.04 5.27 -18.59
C ASN A 345 42.42 5.37 -17.92
N ASN A 346 42.97 4.24 -17.47
CA ASN A 346 44.28 4.19 -16.83
C ASN A 346 45.42 4.49 -17.81
N LEU A 347 45.33 4.00 -19.06
CA LEU A 347 46.29 4.34 -20.11
C LEU A 347 46.25 5.84 -20.46
N CYS A 348 45.07 6.47 -20.48
CA CYS A 348 44.97 7.91 -20.69
C CYS A 348 45.72 8.67 -19.59
N LEU A 349 45.43 8.38 -18.31
CA LEU A 349 46.10 9.01 -17.16
C LEU A 349 47.61 8.78 -17.09
N LYS A 350 48.13 7.75 -17.77
CA LYS A 350 49.58 7.50 -17.86
C LYS A 350 50.29 8.47 -18.80
N TYR A 351 49.64 8.89 -19.88
CA TYR A 351 50.24 9.70 -20.94
C TYR A 351 49.79 11.17 -20.92
N VAL A 352 48.88 11.51 -20.02
CA VAL A 352 48.15 12.77 -20.00
C VAL A 352 47.93 13.21 -18.56
N ASP A 353 48.12 14.50 -18.29
CA ASP A 353 47.83 15.08 -17.00
C ASP A 353 46.35 14.97 -16.63
N VAL A 354 46.10 14.94 -15.32
CA VAL A 354 44.77 14.83 -14.72
C VAL A 354 43.82 15.92 -15.26
N THR A 355 44.33 17.13 -15.50
CA THR A 355 43.59 18.27 -16.04
C THR A 355 43.06 18.03 -17.46
N PHE A 356 43.88 17.46 -18.36
CA PHE A 356 43.44 17.12 -19.72
C PHE A 356 42.58 15.85 -19.76
N TYR A 357 42.86 14.86 -18.91
CA TYR A 357 42.01 13.66 -18.80
C TYR A 357 40.53 14.05 -18.58
N TYR A 358 40.27 15.07 -17.77
CA TYR A 358 38.91 15.56 -17.53
C TYR A 358 38.31 16.33 -18.70
N ILE A 359 39.10 17.13 -19.43
CA ILE A 359 38.65 17.77 -20.68
C ILE A 359 38.25 16.70 -21.70
N SER A 360 39.04 15.63 -21.84
CA SER A 360 38.71 14.50 -22.72
C SER A 360 37.43 13.80 -22.30
N ARG A 361 37.18 13.65 -21.00
CA ARG A 361 35.99 12.95 -20.47
C ARG A 361 34.66 13.61 -20.84
N SER A 362 34.67 14.92 -21.13
CA SER A 362 33.48 15.65 -21.59
C SER A 362 32.89 15.12 -22.91
N LEU A 363 33.72 14.47 -23.75
CA LEU A 363 33.28 13.84 -25.00
C LEU A 363 32.40 12.59 -24.80
N THR A 364 32.40 11.99 -23.61
CA THR A 364 31.56 10.83 -23.26
C THR A 364 30.09 11.09 -23.55
N THR A 365 29.61 12.32 -23.29
CA THR A 365 28.23 12.74 -23.53
C THR A 365 27.85 12.66 -25.01
N ILE A 366 28.79 13.00 -25.91
CA ILE A 366 28.57 12.95 -27.37
C ILE A 366 28.43 11.50 -27.83
N PHE A 367 29.33 10.61 -27.40
CA PHE A 367 29.24 9.19 -27.72
C PHE A 367 27.98 8.55 -27.15
N ASN A 368 27.55 8.96 -25.98
CA ASN A 368 26.33 8.46 -25.38
C ASN A 368 25.08 8.85 -26.18
N VAL A 369 25.01 10.08 -26.69
CA VAL A 369 23.94 10.52 -27.61
C VAL A 369 23.96 9.72 -28.90
N ILE A 370 25.13 9.50 -29.48
CA ILE A 370 25.31 8.71 -30.71
C ILE A 370 24.89 7.26 -30.49
N PHE A 371 25.37 6.60 -29.44
CA PHE A 371 25.06 5.19 -29.18
C PHE A 371 23.65 4.97 -28.65
N SER A 372 23.05 5.92 -27.95
CA SER A 372 21.62 5.83 -27.59
C SER A 372 20.75 5.87 -28.83
N PHE A 373 21.09 6.70 -29.83
CA PHE A 373 20.42 6.69 -31.12
C PHE A 373 20.65 5.37 -31.90
N LEU A 374 21.90 4.88 -31.98
CA LEU A 374 22.26 3.71 -32.78
C LEU A 374 21.83 2.37 -32.16
N ILE A 375 21.92 2.22 -30.83
CA ILE A 375 21.71 0.94 -30.13
C ILE A 375 20.29 0.84 -29.55
N LEU A 376 19.75 1.93 -28.99
CA LEU A 376 18.41 1.96 -28.37
C LEU A 376 17.33 2.47 -29.34
N GLY A 377 17.71 3.10 -30.47
CA GLY A 377 16.77 3.65 -31.45
C GLY A 377 16.09 4.95 -31.02
N GLU A 378 16.60 5.60 -29.98
CA GLU A 378 16.01 6.82 -29.41
C GLU A 378 16.37 8.05 -30.25
N LYS A 379 15.37 8.80 -30.74
CA LYS A 379 15.61 10.03 -31.51
C LYS A 379 15.94 11.20 -30.59
N THR A 380 17.04 11.91 -30.86
CA THR A 380 17.46 13.09 -30.09
C THR A 380 16.97 14.40 -30.71
N SER A 381 16.70 15.40 -29.86
CA SER A 381 16.18 16.70 -30.29
C SER A 381 17.26 17.58 -30.93
N LYS A 382 16.88 18.42 -31.90
CA LYS A 382 17.80 19.34 -32.61
C LYS A 382 18.61 20.26 -31.67
N PRO A 383 18.07 20.74 -30.55
CA PRO A 383 18.84 21.57 -29.62
C PRO A 383 19.90 20.81 -28.83
N VAL A 384 19.68 19.52 -28.52
CA VAL A 384 20.69 18.63 -27.92
C VAL A 384 21.88 18.48 -28.86
N MET A 385 21.62 18.36 -30.18
CA MET A 385 22.69 18.36 -31.19
C MET A 385 23.49 19.68 -31.22
N GLY A 386 22.83 20.82 -30.99
CA GLY A 386 23.48 22.12 -30.83
C GLY A 386 24.42 22.16 -29.61
N CYS A 387 23.98 21.64 -28.47
CA CYS A 387 24.80 21.54 -27.25
C CYS A 387 26.04 20.66 -27.46
N CYS A 388 25.88 19.52 -28.16
CA CYS A 388 27.00 18.65 -28.50
C CYS A 388 28.05 19.40 -29.35
N ALA A 389 27.64 20.27 -30.27
CA ALA A 389 28.57 21.07 -31.07
C ALA A 389 29.36 22.07 -30.20
N VAL A 390 28.75 22.65 -29.17
CA VAL A 390 29.42 23.55 -28.22
C VAL A 390 30.42 22.78 -27.33
N ILE A 391 30.10 21.56 -26.90
CA ILE A 391 31.04 20.69 -26.16
C ILE A 391 32.27 20.36 -27.03
N ILE A 392 32.07 20.06 -28.33
CA ILE A 392 33.18 19.83 -29.27
C ILE A 392 34.05 21.08 -29.40
N GLY A 393 33.44 22.27 -29.48
CA GLY A 393 34.16 23.55 -29.52
C GLY A 393 34.97 23.82 -28.24
N GLY A 394 34.39 23.56 -27.07
CA GLY A 394 35.07 23.67 -25.78
C GLY A 394 36.25 22.70 -25.66
N TYR A 395 36.07 21.46 -26.11
CA TYR A 395 37.13 20.44 -26.16
C TYR A 395 38.28 20.85 -27.08
N TYR A 396 37.98 21.32 -28.30
CA TYR A 396 38.99 21.78 -29.25
C TYR A 396 39.81 22.95 -28.68
N MET A 397 39.13 23.93 -28.06
CA MET A 397 39.79 25.06 -27.40
C MET A 397 40.66 24.63 -26.21
N GLY A 398 40.25 23.58 -25.49
CA GLY A 398 41.03 22.98 -24.41
C GLY A 398 42.30 22.28 -24.91
N ILE A 399 42.23 21.57 -26.04
CA ILE A 399 43.40 20.95 -26.67
C ILE A 399 44.38 22.01 -27.20
N ASP A 400 43.88 23.04 -27.87
CA ASP A 400 44.71 24.08 -28.51
C ASP A 400 45.60 24.82 -27.49
N GLN A 401 45.05 25.09 -26.30
CA GLN A 401 45.81 25.67 -25.18
C GLN A 401 46.88 24.72 -24.65
N GLU A 402 46.59 23.43 -24.49
CA GLU A 402 47.55 22.43 -24.01
C GLU A 402 48.63 22.12 -25.06
N HIS A 403 48.29 22.23 -26.35
CA HIS A 403 49.25 22.12 -27.46
C HIS A 403 50.23 23.30 -27.48
N GLY A 404 49.75 24.52 -27.20
CA GLY A 404 50.57 25.72 -27.11
C GLY A 404 51.60 25.72 -25.96
N VAL A 405 51.39 24.89 -24.93
CA VAL A 405 52.31 24.75 -23.77
C VAL A 405 53.28 23.57 -23.94
N GLY A 406 53.12 22.75 -25.00
CA GLY A 406 54.10 21.74 -25.43
C GLY A 406 53.96 20.34 -24.80
N TYR A 407 52.90 20.06 -24.04
CA TYR A 407 52.74 18.82 -23.25
C TYR A 407 51.79 17.77 -23.88
N LEU A 408 51.31 17.97 -25.12
CA LEU A 408 50.28 17.09 -25.70
C LEU A 408 50.82 15.77 -26.26
N SER A 409 50.54 14.65 -25.56
CA SER A 409 50.81 13.29 -26.07
C SER A 409 49.68 12.78 -26.98
N LEU A 410 49.97 12.58 -28.28
CA LEU A 410 48.99 12.05 -29.24
C LEU A 410 48.42 10.68 -28.83
N ALA A 411 49.27 9.82 -28.25
CA ALA A 411 48.84 8.53 -27.70
C ALA A 411 47.83 8.73 -26.55
N GLY A 412 48.10 9.69 -25.67
CA GLY A 412 47.22 10.07 -24.58
C GLY A 412 45.83 10.55 -25.02
N VAL A 413 45.78 11.40 -26.06
CA VAL A 413 44.52 11.86 -26.67
C VAL A 413 43.73 10.69 -27.26
N SER A 414 44.41 9.77 -27.95
CA SER A 414 43.76 8.60 -28.56
C SER A 414 43.16 7.65 -27.51
N TYR A 415 43.85 7.41 -26.39
CA TYR A 415 43.31 6.61 -25.29
C TYR A 415 42.16 7.32 -24.58
N GLY A 416 42.19 8.64 -24.45
CA GLY A 416 41.09 9.43 -23.91
C GLY A 416 39.81 9.33 -24.73
N PHE A 417 39.92 9.30 -26.05
CA PHE A 417 38.78 9.08 -26.97
C PHE A 417 38.19 7.67 -26.82
N LEU A 418 39.04 6.64 -26.82
CA LEU A 418 38.61 5.24 -26.64
C LEU A 418 37.96 5.03 -25.26
N ALA A 419 38.51 5.63 -24.21
CA ALA A 419 37.92 5.64 -22.89
C ALA A 419 36.48 6.18 -22.90
N CYS A 420 36.23 7.33 -23.55
CA CYS A 420 34.90 7.92 -23.63
C CYS A 420 33.88 7.02 -24.34
N ILE A 421 34.30 6.31 -25.39
CA ILE A 421 33.47 5.32 -26.08
C ILE A 421 33.05 4.21 -25.11
N PHE A 422 34.01 3.56 -24.44
CA PHE A 422 33.69 2.44 -23.56
C PHE A 422 32.94 2.86 -22.29
N VAL A 423 33.17 4.07 -21.75
CA VAL A 423 32.36 4.61 -20.65
C VAL A 423 30.89 4.76 -21.07
N SER A 424 30.64 5.34 -22.25
CA SER A 424 29.27 5.51 -22.75
C SER A 424 28.57 4.18 -23.05
N LEU A 425 29.28 3.21 -23.66
CA LEU A 425 28.77 1.86 -23.91
C LEU A 425 28.48 1.11 -22.61
N ASN A 426 29.34 1.23 -21.59
CA ASN A 426 29.15 0.59 -20.30
C ASN A 426 27.83 1.01 -19.64
N ALA A 427 27.51 2.31 -19.67
CA ALA A 427 26.26 2.83 -19.11
C ALA A 427 25.01 2.30 -19.86
N ILE A 428 25.07 2.23 -21.19
CA ILE A 428 23.97 1.74 -22.04
C ILE A 428 23.76 0.22 -21.85
N PHE A 429 24.83 -0.56 -21.91
CA PHE A 429 24.76 -2.01 -21.75
C PHE A 429 24.35 -2.43 -20.33
N THR A 430 24.74 -1.66 -19.31
CA THR A 430 24.25 -1.86 -17.93
C THR A 430 22.73 -1.76 -17.90
N LYS A 431 22.13 -0.71 -18.49
CA LYS A 431 20.67 -0.56 -18.55
C LYS A 431 20.00 -1.67 -19.36
N LYS A 432 20.64 -2.12 -20.44
CA LYS A 432 20.11 -3.16 -21.34
C LYS A 432 20.12 -4.57 -20.72
N ILE A 433 21.16 -4.91 -19.95
CA ILE A 433 21.35 -6.26 -19.37
C ILE A 433 20.70 -6.38 -17.98
N LEU A 434 20.38 -5.26 -17.32
CA LEU A 434 19.74 -5.26 -15.99
C LEU A 434 18.43 -6.09 -15.91
N PRO A 435 17.52 -6.06 -16.91
CA PRO A 435 16.32 -6.92 -16.89
C PRO A 435 16.62 -8.42 -17.02
N ALA A 436 17.78 -8.81 -17.58
CA ALA A 436 18.17 -10.21 -17.75
C ALA A 436 18.58 -10.89 -16.42
N VAL A 437 18.86 -10.10 -15.37
CA VAL A 437 19.26 -10.58 -14.03
C VAL A 437 18.20 -10.26 -12.96
N ASP A 438 16.93 -10.28 -13.34
CA ASP A 438 15.76 -9.98 -12.48
C ASP A 438 15.79 -8.56 -11.86
N ASN A 439 16.39 -7.58 -12.53
CA ASN A 439 16.61 -6.22 -12.00
C ASN A 439 17.39 -6.18 -10.66
N SER A 440 18.18 -7.21 -10.37
CA SER A 440 19.01 -7.27 -9.16
C SER A 440 20.39 -6.62 -9.39
N VAL A 441 20.60 -5.47 -8.76
CA VAL A 441 21.90 -4.75 -8.77
C VAL A 441 23.03 -5.62 -8.20
N TRP A 442 22.73 -6.39 -7.14
CA TRP A 442 23.69 -7.29 -6.49
C TRP A 442 24.18 -8.39 -7.43
N LYS A 443 23.26 -9.07 -8.12
CA LYS A 443 23.62 -10.11 -9.10
C LYS A 443 24.46 -9.52 -10.24
N LEU A 444 24.05 -8.38 -10.80
CA LEU A 444 24.77 -7.75 -11.91
C LEU A 444 26.19 -7.32 -11.51
N THR A 445 26.34 -6.70 -10.34
CA THR A 445 27.63 -6.23 -9.82
C THR A 445 28.56 -7.41 -9.55
N PHE A 446 28.04 -8.49 -8.98
CA PHE A 446 28.79 -9.71 -8.71
C PHE A 446 29.33 -10.34 -10.00
N TYR A 447 28.45 -10.63 -10.98
CA TYR A 447 28.85 -11.22 -12.26
C TYR A 447 29.83 -10.33 -13.02
N ASN A 448 29.61 -9.01 -13.01
CA ASN A 448 30.49 -8.08 -13.73
C ASN A 448 31.91 -8.04 -13.14
N ASN A 449 32.03 -8.04 -11.81
CA ASN A 449 33.34 -8.01 -11.14
C ASN A 449 34.08 -9.35 -11.26
N VAL A 450 33.38 -10.48 -11.14
CA VAL A 450 33.97 -11.83 -11.30
C VAL A 450 34.47 -12.02 -12.73
N ASN A 451 33.63 -11.73 -13.73
CA ASN A 451 34.02 -11.81 -15.14
C ASN A 451 35.15 -10.83 -15.46
N GLY A 452 35.10 -9.61 -14.93
CA GLY A 452 36.15 -8.62 -15.09
C GLY A 452 37.51 -9.09 -14.57
N ALA A 453 37.55 -9.67 -13.37
CA ALA A 453 38.77 -10.23 -12.79
C ALA A 453 39.39 -11.33 -13.66
N ILE A 454 38.55 -12.18 -14.27
CA ILE A 454 39.00 -13.23 -15.19
C ILE A 454 39.58 -12.63 -16.49
N ILE A 455 38.93 -11.62 -17.07
CA ILE A 455 39.34 -10.99 -18.34
C ILE A 455 40.64 -10.18 -18.17
N PHE A 456 40.93 -9.61 -17.00
CA PHE A 456 42.18 -8.88 -16.76
C PHE A 456 43.43 -9.78 -16.78
N ILE A 457 43.31 -11.06 -16.41
CA ILE A 457 44.45 -12.00 -16.37
C ILE A 457 45.12 -12.16 -17.75
N PRO A 458 44.43 -12.54 -18.84
CA PRO A 458 45.05 -12.65 -20.16
C PRO A 458 45.55 -11.30 -20.69
N LEU A 459 44.90 -10.19 -20.31
CA LEU A 459 45.32 -8.84 -20.69
C LEU A 459 46.69 -8.49 -20.08
N MET A 460 46.89 -8.74 -18.78
CA MET A 460 48.17 -8.51 -18.09
C MET A 460 49.30 -9.35 -18.69
N LEU A 461 49.01 -10.60 -19.08
CA LEU A 461 49.98 -11.49 -19.74
C LEU A 461 50.36 -10.98 -21.14
N LEU A 462 49.39 -10.48 -21.90
CA LEU A 462 49.60 -9.95 -23.26
C LEU A 462 50.50 -8.70 -23.26
N PHE A 463 50.33 -7.81 -22.28
CA PHE A 463 51.13 -6.58 -22.15
C PHE A 463 52.44 -6.74 -21.36
N GLN A 464 52.79 -7.97 -20.99
CA GLN A 464 54.01 -8.33 -20.24
C GLN A 464 54.15 -7.67 -18.86
N GLU A 465 53.04 -7.28 -18.23
CA GLU A 465 53.02 -6.60 -16.93
C GLU A 465 53.40 -7.53 -15.77
N GLN A 466 53.42 -8.86 -15.99
CA GLN A 466 53.85 -9.83 -14.97
C GLN A 466 55.25 -9.53 -14.43
N SER A 467 56.17 -9.06 -15.28
CA SER A 467 57.54 -8.75 -14.88
C SER A 467 57.59 -7.55 -13.92
N VAL A 468 56.67 -6.59 -14.05
CA VAL A 468 56.57 -5.41 -13.19
C VAL A 468 55.94 -5.78 -11.85
N VAL A 469 54.92 -6.64 -11.86
CA VAL A 469 54.24 -7.09 -10.63
C VAL A 469 55.18 -7.92 -9.76
N PHE A 470 55.92 -8.89 -10.33
CA PHE A 470 56.83 -9.73 -9.57
C PHE A 470 58.04 -8.97 -9.00
N ASN A 471 58.48 -7.91 -9.68
CA ASN A 471 59.59 -7.06 -9.22
C ASN A 471 59.14 -5.93 -8.29
N PHE A 472 57.85 -5.84 -7.94
CA PHE A 472 57.34 -4.77 -7.09
C PHE A 472 57.74 -5.02 -5.62
N PRO A 473 58.57 -4.14 -5.01
CA PRO A 473 59.20 -4.40 -3.71
C PRO A 473 58.20 -4.44 -2.55
N ASN A 474 57.04 -3.81 -2.70
CA ASN A 474 56.01 -3.75 -1.66
C ASN A 474 54.92 -4.83 -1.82
N LEU A 475 55.07 -5.79 -2.74
CA LEU A 475 54.05 -6.83 -2.98
C LEU A 475 53.80 -7.70 -1.75
N SER A 476 54.81 -7.92 -0.90
CA SER A 476 54.70 -8.64 0.37
C SER A 476 54.37 -7.74 1.57
N SER A 477 54.22 -6.42 1.37
CA SER A 477 53.98 -5.47 2.45
C SER A 477 52.53 -5.55 2.95
N PHE A 478 52.37 -5.64 4.27
CA PHE A 478 51.05 -5.61 4.91
C PHE A 478 50.33 -4.28 4.65
N LEU A 479 51.04 -3.15 4.72
CA LEU A 479 50.46 -1.82 4.50
C LEU A 479 49.90 -1.69 3.08
N PHE A 480 50.61 -2.27 2.10
CA PHE A 480 50.14 -2.30 0.72
C PHE A 480 48.81 -3.05 0.60
N TRP A 481 48.71 -4.27 1.11
CA TRP A 481 47.45 -5.05 1.06
C TRP A 481 46.32 -4.46 1.91
N PHE A 482 46.64 -3.80 3.02
CA PHE A 482 45.67 -3.08 3.84
C PHE A 482 45.04 -1.92 3.05
N LEU A 483 45.87 -1.07 2.43
CA LEU A 483 45.38 0.03 1.59
C LEU A 483 44.63 -0.49 0.35
N MET A 484 45.12 -1.56 -0.29
CA MET A 484 44.43 -2.20 -1.42
C MET A 484 43.07 -2.78 -1.04
N SER A 485 42.92 -3.29 0.19
CA SER A 485 41.64 -3.80 0.68
C SER A 485 40.65 -2.66 0.91
N ILE A 486 41.09 -1.54 1.49
CA ILE A 486 40.27 -0.35 1.69
C ILE A 486 39.80 0.21 0.35
N THR A 487 40.70 0.35 -0.63
CA THR A 487 40.33 0.84 -1.96
C THR A 487 39.41 -0.13 -2.70
N GLY A 488 39.55 -1.44 -2.50
CA GLY A 488 38.64 -2.46 -3.02
C GLY A 488 37.21 -2.32 -2.48
N VAL A 489 37.06 -2.10 -1.16
CA VAL A 489 35.73 -1.86 -0.54
C VAL A 489 35.09 -0.60 -1.09
N CYS A 490 35.84 0.51 -1.17
CA CYS A 490 35.36 1.76 -1.76
C CYS A 490 35.00 1.60 -3.24
N GLY A 491 35.79 0.83 -4.00
CA GLY A 491 35.55 0.53 -5.41
C GLY A 491 34.26 -0.26 -5.63
N PHE A 492 34.00 -1.27 -4.80
CA PHE A 492 32.75 -2.03 -4.83
C PHE A 492 31.53 -1.15 -4.52
N ALA A 493 31.64 -0.28 -3.50
CA ALA A 493 30.57 0.66 -3.15
C ALA A 493 30.23 1.62 -4.30
N ILE A 494 31.24 2.18 -4.97
CA ILE A 494 31.03 3.06 -6.14
C ILE A 494 30.40 2.29 -7.31
N ALA A 495 30.83 1.06 -7.57
CA ALA A 495 30.27 0.23 -8.64
C ALA A 495 28.77 -0.07 -8.39
N TYR A 496 28.41 -0.40 -7.15
CA TYR A 496 27.03 -0.61 -6.75
C TYR A 496 26.16 0.64 -6.95
N VAL A 497 26.61 1.79 -6.43
CA VAL A 497 25.88 3.07 -6.55
C VAL A 497 25.73 3.49 -8.02
N THR A 498 26.74 3.23 -8.85
CA THR A 498 26.70 3.55 -10.28
C THR A 498 25.61 2.77 -11.01
N ILE A 499 25.52 1.45 -10.78
CA ILE A 499 24.49 0.60 -11.40
C ILE A 499 23.10 1.01 -10.89
N LEU A 500 22.97 1.30 -9.59
CA LEU A 500 21.72 1.79 -9.00
C LEU A 500 21.29 3.13 -9.62
N GLN A 501 22.21 4.07 -9.80
CA GLN A 501 21.94 5.35 -10.46
C GLN A 501 21.42 5.15 -11.88
N ILE A 502 22.02 4.24 -12.66
CA ILE A 502 21.57 3.92 -14.03
C ILE A 502 20.19 3.24 -14.01
N GLN A 503 19.92 2.37 -13.03
CA GLN A 503 18.62 1.70 -12.88
C GLN A 503 17.49 2.72 -12.69
N VAL A 504 17.65 3.64 -11.74
CA VAL A 504 16.60 4.62 -11.37
C VAL A 504 16.55 5.83 -12.30
N THR A 505 17.60 6.07 -13.09
CA THR A 505 17.66 7.15 -14.08
C THR A 505 17.85 6.62 -15.51
N SER A 506 18.67 7.31 -16.31
CA SER A 506 19.05 6.95 -17.66
C SER A 506 20.59 6.89 -17.81
N PRO A 507 21.11 6.15 -18.81
CA PRO A 507 22.53 6.20 -19.16
C PRO A 507 23.03 7.62 -19.45
N LEU A 508 22.18 8.50 -20.00
CA LEU A 508 22.50 9.91 -20.26
C LEU A 508 22.69 10.70 -18.98
N THR A 509 21.78 10.55 -18.02
CA THR A 509 21.83 11.24 -16.73
C THR A 509 23.05 10.83 -15.91
N HIS A 510 23.39 9.54 -15.88
CA HIS A 510 24.60 9.06 -15.20
C HIS A 510 25.88 9.66 -15.80
N ASN A 511 26.00 9.68 -17.13
CA ASN A 511 27.19 10.23 -17.79
C ASN A 511 27.32 11.75 -17.57
N ILE A 512 26.20 12.48 -17.54
CA ILE A 512 26.19 13.92 -17.18
C ILE A 512 26.68 14.13 -15.74
N SER A 513 26.19 13.33 -14.78
CA SER A 513 26.64 13.36 -13.38
C SER A 513 28.14 13.03 -13.27
N GLY A 514 28.61 12.06 -14.06
CA GLY A 514 30.02 11.71 -14.16
C GLY A 514 30.90 12.84 -14.70
N THR A 515 30.42 13.61 -15.68
CA THR A 515 31.14 14.78 -16.21
C THR A 515 31.16 15.94 -15.21
N ALA A 516 30.06 16.18 -14.49
CA ALA A 516 30.02 17.22 -13.45
C ALA A 516 31.01 16.93 -12.30
N LYS A 517 31.04 15.67 -11.82
CA LYS A 517 32.03 15.19 -10.85
C LYS A 517 33.46 15.44 -11.36
N ALA A 518 33.72 15.10 -12.63
CA ALA A 518 35.04 15.30 -13.23
C ALA A 518 35.45 16.77 -13.26
N CYS A 519 34.56 17.68 -13.67
CA CYS A 519 34.84 19.12 -13.68
C CYS A 519 35.18 19.66 -12.30
N ALA A 520 34.46 19.25 -11.26
CA ALA A 520 34.76 19.67 -9.91
C ALA A 520 36.09 19.09 -9.39
N GLN A 521 36.39 17.83 -9.70
CA GLN A 521 37.70 17.24 -9.46
C GLN A 521 38.82 18.01 -10.16
N THR A 522 38.61 18.54 -11.37
CA THR A 522 39.58 19.38 -12.08
C THR A 522 39.87 20.67 -11.32
N VAL A 523 38.84 21.35 -10.83
CA VAL A 523 38.99 22.60 -10.07
C VAL A 523 39.75 22.32 -8.77
N ILE A 524 39.36 21.28 -8.05
CA ILE A 524 40.01 20.87 -6.80
C ILE A 524 41.47 20.49 -7.07
N ALA A 525 41.75 19.71 -8.11
CA ALA A 525 43.12 19.31 -8.47
C ALA A 525 43.98 20.52 -8.86
N SER A 526 43.47 21.44 -9.69
CA SER A 526 44.21 22.65 -10.09
C SER A 526 44.56 23.52 -8.89
N VAL A 527 43.64 23.64 -7.91
CA VAL A 527 43.89 24.38 -6.66
C VAL A 527 44.87 23.63 -5.76
N TRP A 528 44.71 22.32 -5.60
CA TRP A 528 45.52 21.48 -4.72
C TRP A 528 46.97 21.33 -5.19
N TYR A 529 47.18 21.15 -6.50
CA TYR A 529 48.51 21.02 -7.11
C TYR A 529 49.14 22.37 -7.49
N HIS A 530 48.46 23.50 -7.20
CA HIS A 530 48.92 24.85 -7.51
C HIS A 530 49.31 25.06 -8.99
N GLU A 531 48.59 24.41 -9.90
CA GLU A 531 48.88 24.50 -11.34
C GLU A 531 48.30 25.79 -11.93
N LEU A 532 49.19 26.67 -12.42
CA LEU A 532 48.80 27.90 -13.11
C LEU A 532 48.33 27.58 -14.53
N ARG A 533 47.02 27.73 -14.78
CA ARG A 533 46.41 27.50 -16.09
C ARG A 533 45.96 28.83 -16.74
N PRO A 534 46.12 29.00 -18.06
CA PRO A 534 45.78 30.23 -18.76
C PRO A 534 44.27 30.52 -18.74
N ALA A 535 43.88 31.79 -18.88
CA ALA A 535 42.47 32.21 -18.83
C ALA A 535 41.58 31.53 -19.89
N LEU A 536 42.14 31.20 -21.05
CA LEU A 536 41.46 30.46 -22.13
C LEU A 536 41.18 28.99 -21.73
N TRP A 537 42.05 28.37 -20.94
CA TRP A 537 41.82 27.04 -20.40
C TRP A 537 40.65 27.02 -19.41
N TRP A 538 40.55 28.05 -18.56
CA TRP A 538 39.38 28.25 -17.69
C TRP A 538 38.11 28.49 -18.50
N LEU A 539 38.18 29.31 -19.55
CA LEU A 539 37.06 29.56 -20.45
C LEU A 539 36.57 28.27 -21.13
N SER A 540 37.47 27.37 -21.54
CA SER A 540 37.12 26.05 -22.10
C SER A 540 36.29 25.23 -21.11
N ASN A 541 36.77 25.10 -19.86
CA ASN A 541 36.06 24.38 -18.81
C ASN A 541 34.68 25.00 -18.50
N MET A 542 34.59 26.34 -18.51
CA MET A 542 33.31 27.04 -18.33
C MET A 542 32.33 26.80 -19.48
N ILE A 543 32.80 26.84 -20.73
CA ILE A 543 31.97 26.56 -21.91
C ILE A 543 31.41 25.14 -21.83
N VAL A 544 32.23 24.16 -21.46
CA VAL A 544 31.79 22.76 -21.30
C VAL A 544 30.75 22.63 -20.18
N LEU A 545 31.01 23.22 -19.01
CA LEU A 545 30.07 23.23 -17.88
C LEU A 545 28.72 23.87 -18.24
N VAL A 546 28.73 25.05 -18.84
CA VAL A 546 27.52 25.78 -19.26
C VAL A 546 26.76 24.98 -20.32
N SER A 547 27.46 24.33 -21.25
CA SER A 547 26.83 23.48 -22.27
C SER A 547 26.13 22.27 -21.67
N ILE A 548 26.72 21.64 -20.65
CA ILE A 548 26.12 20.51 -19.93
C ILE A 548 24.91 20.97 -19.11
N MET A 549 24.99 22.13 -18.48
CA MET A 549 23.86 22.75 -17.76
C MET A 549 22.72 23.12 -18.71
N TRP A 550 23.03 23.59 -19.91
CA TRP A 550 22.03 23.88 -20.92
C TRP A 550 21.40 22.60 -21.48
N LEU A 551 22.20 21.56 -21.68
CA LEU A 551 21.72 20.24 -22.10
C LEU A 551 20.76 19.63 -21.07
N THR A 552 21.09 19.68 -19.77
CA THR A 552 20.21 19.17 -18.71
C THR A 552 18.91 19.96 -18.67
N THR A 553 18.99 21.29 -18.56
CA THR A 553 17.82 22.17 -18.51
C THR A 553 16.93 22.01 -19.73
N HIS A 554 17.49 21.87 -20.93
CA HIS A 554 16.69 21.60 -22.12
C HIS A 554 16.09 20.20 -22.12
N TRP A 555 16.84 19.15 -21.78
CA TRP A 555 16.29 17.78 -21.74
C TRP A 555 15.15 17.66 -20.72
N LEU A 556 15.26 18.39 -19.60
CA LEU A 556 14.21 18.49 -18.59
C LEU A 556 13.04 19.32 -19.06
N LEU A 557 13.27 20.44 -19.75
CA LEU A 557 12.23 21.23 -20.38
C LEU A 557 11.50 20.39 -21.45
N LEU A 558 12.21 19.58 -22.22
CA LEU A 558 11.61 18.71 -23.23
C LEU A 558 10.85 17.55 -22.59
N SER A 559 11.40 16.94 -21.53
CA SER A 559 10.72 15.89 -20.73
C SER A 559 9.44 16.44 -20.09
N TYR A 560 9.52 17.66 -19.56
CA TYR A 560 8.39 18.43 -19.04
C TYR A 560 7.36 18.73 -20.13
N LEU A 561 7.79 19.14 -21.33
CA LEU A 561 6.90 19.43 -22.47
C LEU A 561 6.34 18.18 -23.15
N THR A 562 7.02 17.03 -23.11
CA THR A 562 6.48 15.75 -23.59
C THR A 562 5.61 15.05 -22.55
N GLN A 563 5.78 15.39 -21.26
CA GLN A 563 4.83 15.06 -20.19
C GLN A 563 3.65 16.05 -20.15
N SER A 564 3.72 17.20 -20.83
CA SER A 564 2.67 18.23 -20.83
C SER A 564 1.51 17.99 -21.80
N GLU A 565 0.93 16.78 -21.79
CA GLU A 565 -0.54 16.66 -21.78
C GLU A 565 -1.07 16.50 -20.34
N GLU A 566 -0.19 16.36 -19.33
CA GLU A 566 -0.46 16.54 -17.90
C GLU A 566 0.31 17.77 -17.38
N GLN A 567 -0.40 18.73 -16.78
CA GLN A 567 0.22 19.86 -16.07
C GLN A 567 0.69 19.38 -14.68
N PRO A 568 1.96 19.63 -14.30
CA PRO A 568 2.48 19.30 -12.97
C PRO A 568 2.43 20.50 -12.02
N SER A 569 1.97 20.27 -10.79
CA SER A 569 1.85 21.28 -9.74
C SER A 569 2.96 21.29 -8.68
N SER A 570 4.08 20.63 -8.94
CA SER A 570 5.21 20.65 -8.01
C SER A 570 6.44 21.32 -8.60
N TRP A 571 6.79 22.48 -8.01
CA TRP A 571 8.12 23.06 -8.13
C TRP A 571 9.21 22.16 -7.51
N GLU A 572 8.84 21.03 -6.88
CA GLU A 572 9.74 19.95 -6.43
C GLU A 572 10.59 19.37 -7.55
N SER A 573 10.09 19.27 -8.79
CA SER A 573 10.89 18.75 -9.90
C SER A 573 12.04 19.71 -10.29
N LEU A 574 11.80 21.03 -10.17
CA LEU A 574 12.82 22.09 -10.23
C LEU A 574 13.71 22.12 -8.97
N PHE A 575 13.18 21.69 -7.81
CA PHE A 575 13.92 21.59 -6.54
C PHE A 575 14.87 20.39 -6.47
N GLN A 576 14.45 19.22 -6.99
CA GLN A 576 15.27 18.04 -7.19
C GLN A 576 16.37 18.30 -8.22
N LEU A 577 16.07 19.15 -9.20
CA LEU A 577 17.07 19.66 -10.11
C LEU A 577 18.09 20.54 -9.44
N THR A 578 17.66 21.48 -8.60
CA THR A 578 18.54 22.34 -7.81
C THR A 578 19.25 21.59 -6.68
N LEU A 579 18.78 20.41 -6.28
CA LEU A 579 19.44 19.48 -5.35
C LEU A 579 20.54 18.66 -6.04
N ALA A 580 20.29 18.13 -7.25
CA ALA A 580 21.33 17.55 -8.08
C ALA A 580 22.39 18.61 -8.47
N TYR A 581 21.94 19.84 -8.70
CA TYR A 581 22.78 21.01 -8.90
C TYR A 581 23.54 21.40 -7.62
N ARG A 582 22.91 21.30 -6.43
CA ARG A 582 23.56 21.48 -5.13
C ARG A 582 24.55 20.38 -4.80
N ALA A 583 24.36 19.15 -5.29
CA ALA A 583 25.32 18.05 -5.17
C ALA A 583 26.58 18.29 -6.02
N VAL A 584 26.42 18.93 -7.19
CA VAL A 584 27.55 19.46 -7.98
C VAL A 584 28.18 20.70 -7.32
N LEU A 585 27.38 21.52 -6.64
CA LEU A 585 27.86 22.64 -5.81
C LEU A 585 28.41 22.17 -4.44
N LEU A 586 28.27 20.90 -4.03
CA LEU A 586 28.78 20.39 -2.75
C LEU A 586 30.31 20.25 -2.78
N ASP A 587 30.91 20.29 -3.96
CA ASP A 587 32.35 20.54 -4.14
C ASP A 587 32.75 22.01 -3.78
N LEU A 588 31.81 22.94 -3.55
CA LEU A 588 32.09 24.29 -3.00
C LEU A 588 32.22 24.32 -1.47
N GLU A 589 31.76 23.31 -0.74
CA GLU A 589 32.04 23.22 0.70
C GLU A 589 33.54 22.94 0.98
N VAL A 590 34.21 22.35 -0.03
CA VAL A 590 35.68 22.28 -0.13
C VAL A 590 36.28 23.66 -0.41
N LEU A 591 35.60 24.53 -1.16
CA LEU A 591 36.03 25.90 -1.46
C LEU A 591 35.93 26.85 -0.25
N ASP A 592 34.90 26.72 0.59
CA ASP A 592 34.78 27.45 1.87
C ASP A 592 35.79 26.95 2.93
N ARG A 593 36.30 25.71 2.80
CA ARG A 593 37.43 25.20 3.59
C ARG A 593 38.78 25.58 3.00
N LEU A 594 38.90 25.68 1.67
CA LEU A 594 40.10 26.18 0.97
C LEU A 594 40.31 27.67 1.18
N ASP A 595 39.25 28.48 1.33
CA ASP A 595 39.39 29.91 1.69
C ASP A 595 40.00 30.11 3.08
N ARG A 596 39.69 29.20 4.02
CA ARG A 596 40.36 29.12 5.34
C ARG A 596 41.79 28.58 5.26
N PHE A 597 42.10 27.69 4.32
CA PHE A 597 43.46 27.18 4.08
C PHE A 597 44.34 28.18 3.30
N ARG A 598 43.71 29.10 2.55
CA ARG A 598 44.33 30.15 1.72
C ARG A 598 44.69 31.40 2.51
N SER A 599 44.00 31.70 3.61
CA SER A 599 44.42 32.78 4.53
C SER A 599 45.78 32.51 5.17
N ASP A 600 46.19 31.23 5.23
CA ASP A 600 47.45 30.80 5.84
C ASP A 600 48.65 30.70 4.86
N THR A 601 48.45 30.78 3.54
CA THR A 601 49.52 30.44 2.55
C THR A 601 49.91 31.54 1.54
N GLY A 602 49.30 32.74 1.59
CA GLY A 602 49.89 33.96 0.99
C GLY A 602 50.15 33.93 -0.54
N ALA A 603 49.26 33.37 -1.35
CA ALA A 603 49.42 33.31 -2.82
C ALA A 603 48.73 34.46 -3.60
N HIS A 604 49.37 34.86 -4.71
CA HIS A 604 49.22 36.11 -5.48
C HIS A 604 47.88 36.43 -6.20
N SER A 605 47.76 37.72 -6.56
CA SER A 605 46.62 38.52 -7.03
C SER A 605 45.84 38.02 -8.27
N GLU A 606 46.47 37.41 -9.28
CA GLU A 606 45.78 37.06 -10.54
C GLU A 606 44.83 35.86 -10.41
N THR A 607 45.14 34.91 -9.52
CA THR A 607 44.29 33.76 -9.19
C THR A 607 43.08 34.17 -8.34
N VAL A 608 43.08 35.36 -7.72
CA VAL A 608 41.96 35.89 -6.93
C VAL A 608 40.90 36.51 -7.85
N LEU A 609 41.33 37.20 -8.90
CA LEU A 609 40.43 37.86 -9.85
C LEU A 609 39.63 36.84 -10.67
N THR A 610 40.27 35.77 -11.10
CA THR A 610 39.65 34.67 -11.86
C THR A 610 38.66 33.86 -11.01
N PHE A 611 38.97 33.64 -9.72
CA PHE A 611 38.07 32.98 -8.76
C PHE A 611 36.82 33.82 -8.44
N GLY A 612 37.00 35.13 -8.18
CA GLY A 612 35.89 36.04 -7.91
C GLY A 612 35.00 36.28 -9.15
N VAL A 613 35.56 36.17 -10.35
CA VAL A 613 34.78 36.17 -11.60
C VAL A 613 33.98 34.88 -11.74
N PHE A 614 34.55 33.72 -11.43
CA PHE A 614 33.84 32.44 -11.44
C PHE A 614 32.66 32.42 -10.45
N GLU A 615 32.88 32.88 -9.22
CA GLU A 615 31.83 32.96 -8.19
C GLU A 615 30.70 33.91 -8.60
N LYS A 616 31.03 35.11 -9.08
CA LYS A 616 30.04 36.09 -9.57
C LYS A 616 29.33 35.64 -10.85
N PHE A 617 29.99 34.85 -11.70
CA PHE A 617 29.40 34.33 -12.93
C PHE A 617 28.41 33.19 -12.64
N VAL A 618 28.74 32.28 -11.71
CA VAL A 618 27.82 31.23 -11.23
C VAL A 618 26.61 31.84 -10.52
N GLN A 619 26.83 32.89 -9.72
CA GLN A 619 25.73 33.65 -9.11
C GLN A 619 24.89 34.39 -10.17
N ARG A 620 25.49 35.10 -11.14
CA ARG A 620 24.76 35.82 -12.19
C ARG A 620 24.03 34.91 -13.19
N GLY A 621 24.59 33.74 -13.51
CA GLY A 621 23.93 32.73 -14.33
C GLY A 621 22.64 32.21 -13.70
N SER A 622 22.63 32.06 -12.36
CA SER A 622 21.42 31.73 -11.59
C SER A 622 20.37 32.85 -11.61
N TRP A 623 20.80 34.12 -11.64
CA TRP A 623 19.90 35.28 -11.74
C TRP A 623 19.31 35.49 -13.14
N LEU A 624 20.11 35.29 -14.20
CA LEU A 624 19.64 35.30 -15.59
C LEU A 624 18.62 34.18 -15.85
N TYR A 625 18.77 33.03 -15.20
CA TYR A 625 17.82 31.93 -15.23
C TYR A 625 16.48 32.30 -14.56
N ALA A 626 16.51 32.99 -13.42
CA ALA A 626 15.30 33.48 -12.75
C ALA A 626 14.56 34.55 -13.58
N ALA A 627 15.29 35.42 -14.28
CA ALA A 627 14.73 36.45 -15.16
C ALA A 627 14.12 35.87 -16.46
N CYS A 628 14.76 34.87 -17.07
CA CYS A 628 14.25 34.22 -18.28
C CYS A 628 12.95 33.43 -18.02
N ILE A 629 12.78 32.87 -16.82
CA ILE A 629 11.53 32.24 -16.37
C ILE A 629 10.37 33.25 -16.22
N GLN A 630 10.67 34.51 -15.86
CA GLN A 630 9.66 35.56 -15.79
C GLN A 630 9.21 36.07 -17.17
N ASP A 631 10.10 36.11 -18.17
CA ASP A 631 9.74 36.54 -19.53
C ASP A 631 8.93 35.47 -20.30
N VAL A 632 9.19 34.17 -20.07
CA VAL A 632 8.39 33.07 -20.66
C VAL A 632 6.93 33.09 -20.16
N LYS A 633 6.69 33.58 -18.94
CA LYS A 633 5.33 33.83 -18.40
C LYS A 633 4.57 34.90 -19.19
N CYS A 634 5.26 35.82 -19.86
CA CYS A 634 4.65 36.94 -20.60
C CYS A 634 4.42 36.64 -22.09
N GLN A 635 5.13 35.67 -22.68
CA GLN A 635 4.94 35.28 -24.09
C GLN A 635 4.00 34.08 -24.27
N ALA A 636 3.83 33.23 -23.25
CA ALA A 636 2.89 32.11 -23.31
C ALA A 636 1.40 32.53 -23.32
N SER A 637 1.09 33.77 -22.92
CA SER A 637 -0.28 34.32 -22.97
C SER A 637 -0.73 34.79 -24.36
N ASN A 638 0.17 34.87 -25.35
CA ASN A 638 -0.12 35.48 -26.66
C ASN A 638 -0.01 34.54 -27.88
N VAL A 639 0.27 33.24 -27.71
CA VAL A 639 0.55 32.34 -28.86
C VAL A 639 -0.40 31.14 -29.00
N LEU A 640 -1.43 30.98 -28.16
CA LEU A 640 -2.46 29.95 -28.33
C LEU A 640 -3.81 30.52 -28.79
N SER A 641 -3.74 31.39 -29.79
CA SER A 641 -4.75 31.46 -30.85
C SER A 641 -4.08 30.89 -32.10
N SER A 642 -4.70 29.90 -32.76
CA SER A 642 -4.24 29.22 -33.99
C SER A 642 -3.50 27.88 -33.80
N ALA A 643 -4.22 26.82 -33.41
CA ALA A 643 -3.99 25.46 -33.94
C ALA A 643 -5.19 24.56 -33.62
N GLN A 644 -6.19 24.58 -34.50
CA GLN A 644 -7.31 23.62 -34.51
C GLN A 644 -6.94 22.36 -35.29
N LEU A 645 -7.70 21.29 -35.03
CA LEU A 645 -8.23 20.31 -35.99
C LEU A 645 -7.36 19.06 -36.28
N PHE A 646 -7.70 17.90 -35.69
CA PHE A 646 -8.32 16.73 -36.35
C PHE A 646 -8.36 15.46 -35.47
N THR A 647 -9.60 14.96 -35.22
CA THR A 647 -10.02 13.54 -34.97
C THR A 647 -9.45 12.76 -33.75
N LYS A 648 -10.23 12.03 -32.94
CA LYS A 648 -11.38 11.15 -33.26
C LYS A 648 -12.19 10.79 -31.99
N LEU A 649 -13.49 11.10 -32.01
CA LEU A 649 -14.54 10.43 -31.23
C LEU A 649 -14.81 9.04 -31.83
N ALA A 650 -14.45 7.95 -31.14
CA ALA A 650 -14.93 6.60 -31.47
C ALA A 650 -14.68 5.54 -30.38
N THR A 651 -15.13 5.70 -29.13
CA THR A 651 -15.03 4.60 -28.12
C THR A 651 -16.15 4.60 -27.06
N GLN A 652 -17.38 4.93 -27.43
CA GLN A 652 -18.55 4.75 -26.53
C GLN A 652 -19.79 4.14 -27.21
N LYS A 653 -19.58 3.31 -28.23
CA LYS A 653 -20.69 2.62 -28.94
C LYS A 653 -20.51 1.11 -29.12
N GLN A 654 -19.64 0.47 -28.33
CA GLN A 654 -19.30 -0.95 -28.52
C GLN A 654 -19.60 -1.87 -27.33
N ILE A 655 -20.31 -1.42 -26.29
CA ILE A 655 -20.66 -2.29 -25.13
C ILE A 655 -22.14 -2.72 -25.11
N MET A 656 -23.02 -2.15 -25.95
CA MET A 656 -24.43 -2.59 -26.10
C MET A 656 -24.73 -3.31 -27.42
N LYS A 657 -23.75 -4.03 -27.97
CA LYS A 657 -23.95 -5.04 -29.02
C LYS A 657 -23.05 -6.25 -28.78
N MET A 658 -23.29 -6.98 -27.69
CA MET A 658 -22.99 -8.42 -27.71
C MET A 658 -24.25 -9.09 -28.24
N ASN A 659 -24.23 -9.44 -29.54
CA ASN A 659 -25.18 -10.39 -30.08
C ASN A 659 -25.11 -11.68 -29.25
N ALA A 660 -26.26 -12.29 -28.99
CA ALA A 660 -26.41 -13.61 -28.37
C ALA A 660 -25.86 -14.77 -29.25
N ALA A 661 -24.81 -14.54 -30.05
CA ALA A 661 -24.33 -15.45 -31.08
C ALA A 661 -22.83 -15.77 -30.99
N THR A 662 -22.14 -15.41 -29.90
CA THR A 662 -20.72 -15.73 -29.69
C THR A 662 -20.45 -16.30 -28.30
N ILE A 663 -21.25 -17.27 -27.90
CA ILE A 663 -20.83 -18.29 -26.93
C ILE A 663 -20.44 -19.51 -27.79
N PRO A 664 -19.19 -20.00 -27.76
CA PRO A 664 -18.83 -21.21 -28.49
C PRO A 664 -19.71 -22.35 -27.99
N LEU A 665 -20.47 -22.95 -28.91
CA LEU A 665 -21.14 -24.22 -28.66
C LEU A 665 -20.04 -25.28 -28.43
N TRP A 666 -19.93 -25.75 -27.20
CA TRP A 666 -19.09 -26.88 -26.83
C TRP A 666 -19.84 -28.15 -27.25
N GLU A 667 -19.55 -28.66 -28.45
CA GLU A 667 -20.02 -29.98 -28.90
C GLU A 667 -19.22 -31.09 -28.21
N ASN A 668 -19.81 -31.71 -27.18
CA ASN A 668 -20.13 -33.15 -27.17
C ASN A 668 -20.48 -33.70 -25.77
N ARG A 669 -21.57 -34.47 -25.77
CA ARG A 669 -22.10 -35.47 -24.81
C ARG A 669 -22.72 -35.00 -23.49
N GLU A 670 -24.05 -35.11 -23.49
CA GLU A 670 -24.90 -35.79 -22.49
C GLU A 670 -24.49 -35.63 -21.03
N ASP A 671 -25.00 -34.57 -20.40
CA ASP A 671 -25.71 -34.61 -19.11
C ASP A 671 -26.20 -33.18 -18.82
N PHE A 672 -27.43 -33.04 -18.28
CA PHE A 672 -28.01 -31.76 -17.88
C PHE A 672 -27.11 -31.09 -16.84
N ALA A 673 -26.25 -30.16 -17.27
CA ALA A 673 -25.31 -29.48 -16.40
C ALA A 673 -25.69 -28.00 -16.30
N VAL A 674 -26.19 -27.58 -15.15
CA VAL A 674 -26.21 -26.17 -14.77
C VAL A 674 -24.78 -25.65 -14.86
N ARG A 675 -24.54 -24.72 -15.79
CA ARG A 675 -23.19 -24.19 -16.06
C ARG A 675 -22.94 -22.96 -15.22
N TRP A 676 -22.10 -23.11 -14.19
CA TRP A 676 -21.67 -22.02 -13.31
C TRP A 676 -20.44 -21.33 -13.89
N THR A 677 -20.52 -20.02 -14.08
CA THR A 677 -19.41 -19.17 -14.50
C THR A 677 -19.20 -18.10 -13.45
N LEU A 678 -18.04 -18.11 -12.77
CA LEU A 678 -17.71 -17.11 -11.77
C LEU A 678 -16.92 -15.95 -12.41
N ILE A 679 -17.43 -14.73 -12.26
CA ILE A 679 -16.80 -13.53 -12.76
C ILE A 679 -16.32 -12.76 -11.53
N SER A 680 -15.01 -12.75 -11.30
CA SER A 680 -14.38 -11.90 -10.29
C SER A 680 -14.40 -10.47 -10.81
N ARG A 681 -14.98 -9.53 -10.05
CA ARG A 681 -14.69 -8.10 -10.21
C ARG A 681 -13.38 -7.77 -9.49
N ALA A 682 -12.77 -6.64 -9.85
CA ALA A 682 -11.44 -6.21 -9.43
C ALA A 682 -11.32 -5.90 -7.92
N ASP A 683 -12.45 -5.87 -7.22
CA ASP A 683 -12.54 -5.75 -5.77
C ASP A 683 -12.58 -7.17 -5.20
N ASN A 684 -11.47 -7.67 -4.64
CA ASN A 684 -11.32 -9.05 -4.11
C ASN A 684 -12.38 -9.48 -3.06
N LYS A 685 -13.34 -8.61 -2.72
CA LYS A 685 -14.43 -8.84 -1.77
C LYS A 685 -15.77 -9.23 -2.43
N VAL A 686 -15.92 -9.15 -3.76
CA VAL A 686 -17.19 -9.45 -4.44
C VAL A 686 -17.03 -10.45 -5.58
N TYR A 687 -17.70 -11.60 -5.47
CA TYR A 687 -17.71 -12.64 -6.51
C TYR A 687 -19.08 -12.68 -7.18
N GLN A 688 -19.14 -12.70 -8.52
CA GLN A 688 -20.37 -12.94 -9.26
C GLN A 688 -20.42 -14.40 -9.72
N ILE A 689 -21.50 -15.10 -9.41
CA ILE A 689 -21.78 -16.44 -9.94
C ILE A 689 -22.91 -16.31 -10.96
N ILE A 690 -22.65 -16.72 -12.21
CA ILE A 690 -23.64 -16.77 -13.28
C ILE A 690 -24.00 -18.24 -13.52
N GLY A 691 -25.25 -18.61 -13.23
CA GLY A 691 -25.84 -19.88 -13.64
C GLY A 691 -26.68 -19.70 -14.91
N VAL A 692 -26.40 -20.49 -15.95
CA VAL A 692 -27.23 -20.56 -17.16
C VAL A 692 -28.07 -21.84 -17.11
N LEU A 693 -29.39 -21.68 -17.18
CA LEU A 693 -30.36 -22.78 -17.19
C LEU A 693 -30.84 -23.02 -18.63
N ASP A 694 -30.40 -24.12 -19.23
CA ASP A 694 -30.91 -24.61 -20.52
C ASP A 694 -32.14 -25.50 -20.28
N GLY A 695 -33.24 -25.24 -20.99
CA GLY A 695 -34.48 -26.05 -20.92
C GLY A 695 -35.78 -25.27 -20.72
N LEU A 696 -35.71 -23.96 -20.44
CA LEU A 696 -36.87 -23.07 -20.41
C LEU A 696 -37.11 -22.45 -21.81
N VAL A 697 -38.35 -22.05 -22.11
CA VAL A 697 -38.74 -21.36 -23.37
C VAL A 697 -37.89 -20.11 -23.64
N SER A 698 -37.26 -19.56 -22.59
CA SER A 698 -36.24 -18.52 -22.63
C SER A 698 -35.08 -18.88 -21.69
N PRO A 699 -33.80 -18.72 -22.09
CA PRO A 699 -32.66 -18.98 -21.22
C PRO A 699 -32.69 -18.03 -20.01
N LEU A 700 -32.74 -18.61 -18.79
CA LEU A 700 -32.70 -17.85 -17.55
C LEU A 700 -31.23 -17.75 -17.09
N ILE A 701 -30.77 -16.52 -16.89
CA ILE A 701 -29.45 -16.22 -16.34
C ILE A 701 -29.66 -15.79 -14.89
N HIS A 702 -29.20 -16.62 -13.94
CA HIS A 702 -29.22 -16.27 -12.52
C HIS A 702 -27.85 -15.76 -12.10
N MET A 703 -27.79 -14.50 -11.64
CA MET A 703 -26.57 -13.86 -11.13
C MET A 703 -26.65 -13.71 -9.61
N VAL A 704 -25.75 -14.40 -8.89
CA VAL A 704 -25.60 -14.25 -7.43
C VAL A 704 -24.34 -13.45 -7.12
N ILE A 705 -24.47 -12.50 -6.19
CA ILE A 705 -23.37 -11.67 -5.72
C ILE A 705 -22.95 -12.15 -4.33
N LEU A 706 -21.76 -12.74 -4.22
CA LEU A 706 -21.13 -13.06 -2.95
C LEU A 706 -20.30 -11.87 -2.47
N TYR A 707 -20.42 -11.47 -1.21
CA TYR A 707 -19.59 -10.43 -0.58
C TYR A 707 -18.85 -10.94 0.66
N GLU A 708 -17.57 -10.59 0.82
CA GLU A 708 -16.76 -10.98 1.98
C GLU A 708 -17.06 -10.11 3.21
N THR A 709 -17.25 -10.75 4.36
CA THR A 709 -17.48 -10.11 5.66
C THR A 709 -16.17 -9.88 6.41
N ASP A 710 -16.18 -8.95 7.37
CA ASP A 710 -15.01 -8.67 8.23
C ASP A 710 -14.62 -9.89 9.09
N ALA A 711 -15.58 -10.78 9.34
CA ALA A 711 -15.38 -12.07 10.02
C ALA A 711 -14.76 -13.16 9.12
N GLY A 712 -14.39 -12.83 7.88
CA GLY A 712 -13.63 -13.71 6.97
C GLY A 712 -14.45 -14.79 6.25
N PHE A 713 -15.76 -14.59 6.10
CA PHE A 713 -16.65 -15.49 5.35
C PHE A 713 -17.40 -14.75 4.24
N LEU A 714 -17.95 -15.48 3.26
CA LEU A 714 -18.71 -14.90 2.16
C LEU A 714 -20.20 -14.94 2.49
N ARG A 715 -20.94 -13.87 2.19
CA ARG A 715 -22.39 -13.77 2.29
C ARG A 715 -23.01 -13.55 0.93
N PHE A 716 -24.27 -13.92 0.76
CA PHE A 716 -25.08 -13.58 -0.39
C PHE A 716 -26.51 -13.28 0.05
N GLY A 717 -27.16 -12.38 -0.67
CA GLY A 717 -28.58 -12.10 -0.48
C GLY A 717 -29.43 -13.14 -1.20
N GLY A 718 -30.55 -13.53 -0.60
CA GLY A 718 -31.60 -14.25 -1.30
C GLY A 718 -32.21 -13.37 -2.40
N LEU A 719 -32.81 -13.98 -3.42
CA LEU A 719 -33.58 -13.21 -4.40
C LEU A 719 -34.82 -12.61 -3.75
N GLU A 720 -34.99 -11.29 -3.87
CA GLU A 720 -36.28 -10.64 -3.61
C GLU A 720 -37.20 -10.81 -4.84
N TRP A 721 -38.29 -11.56 -4.71
CA TRP A 721 -39.19 -11.87 -5.83
C TRP A 721 -40.41 -10.94 -5.93
N ASN A 722 -40.87 -10.74 -7.17
CA ASN A 722 -42.26 -10.46 -7.49
C ASN A 722 -43.08 -11.77 -7.32
N PRO A 723 -44.20 -11.79 -6.56
CA PRO A 723 -44.93 -13.01 -6.21
C PRO A 723 -45.30 -13.94 -7.38
N HIS A 724 -45.55 -13.41 -8.59
CA HIS A 724 -45.99 -14.20 -9.74
C HIS A 724 -44.95 -15.21 -10.25
N TRP A 725 -43.65 -14.91 -10.16
CA TRP A 725 -42.65 -15.82 -10.74
C TRP A 725 -42.24 -16.96 -9.78
N ARG A 726 -42.59 -16.86 -8.49
CA ARG A 726 -42.32 -17.91 -7.49
C ARG A 726 -43.11 -19.18 -7.81
N ASP A 727 -44.37 -19.03 -8.24
CA ASP A 727 -45.26 -20.14 -8.57
C ASP A 727 -44.82 -20.83 -9.87
N ASP A 728 -44.35 -20.06 -10.86
CA ASP A 728 -43.78 -20.59 -12.10
C ASP A 728 -42.46 -21.36 -11.87
N LEU A 729 -41.60 -20.90 -10.96
CA LEU A 729 -40.33 -21.58 -10.64
C LEU A 729 -40.55 -22.85 -9.81
N LEU A 730 -41.46 -22.83 -8.83
CA LEU A 730 -41.84 -24.03 -8.07
C LEU A 730 -42.53 -25.07 -8.96
N ALA A 731 -43.27 -24.62 -9.99
CA ALA A 731 -43.84 -25.49 -11.01
C ALA A 731 -42.78 -26.10 -11.96
N SER A 732 -41.59 -25.49 -12.07
CA SER A 732 -40.51 -25.92 -12.98
C SER A 732 -39.60 -27.05 -12.47
N GLN A 733 -39.83 -27.57 -11.24
CA GLN A 733 -39.09 -28.69 -10.62
C GLN A 733 -37.56 -28.51 -10.49
N ILE A 734 -37.06 -27.26 -10.43
CA ILE A 734 -35.61 -27.00 -10.31
C ILE A 734 -35.21 -26.89 -8.83
N GLU A 735 -35.14 -28.02 -8.13
CA GLU A 735 -34.75 -28.09 -6.71
C GLU A 735 -33.34 -27.54 -6.44
N GLU A 736 -32.45 -27.54 -7.44
CA GLU A 736 -31.06 -27.11 -7.34
C GLU A 736 -30.87 -25.60 -7.09
N LEU A 737 -31.90 -24.78 -7.34
CA LEU A 737 -31.87 -23.33 -7.07
C LEU A 737 -32.32 -22.96 -5.66
N LEU A 738 -32.95 -23.87 -4.92
CA LEU A 738 -33.52 -23.62 -3.59
C LEU A 738 -32.51 -23.00 -2.59
N PRO A 739 -31.24 -23.44 -2.51
CA PRO A 739 -30.28 -22.88 -1.55
C PRO A 739 -29.95 -21.40 -1.77
N TRP A 740 -30.15 -20.87 -2.99
CA TRP A 740 -29.86 -19.48 -3.35
C TRP A 740 -31.04 -18.53 -3.14
N LEU A 741 -32.22 -19.05 -2.81
CA LEU A 741 -33.42 -18.24 -2.61
C LEU A 741 -33.44 -17.50 -1.26
N HIS A 742 -32.56 -17.88 -0.35
CA HIS A 742 -32.46 -17.30 0.98
C HIS A 742 -31.12 -16.61 1.16
N ASP A 743 -31.07 -15.65 2.09
CA ASP A 743 -29.80 -15.11 2.54
C ASP A 743 -28.91 -16.25 3.03
N GLY A 744 -27.66 -16.26 2.59
CA GLY A 744 -26.73 -17.33 2.91
C GLY A 744 -25.34 -16.85 3.21
N SER A 745 -24.57 -17.71 3.87
CA SER A 745 -23.17 -17.53 4.19
C SER A 745 -22.37 -18.80 3.97
N ILE A 746 -21.21 -18.67 3.35
CA ILE A 746 -20.29 -19.77 3.05
C ILE A 746 -18.84 -19.40 3.40
N HIS A 747 -17.99 -20.40 3.59
CA HIS A 747 -16.58 -20.20 3.81
C HIS A 747 -15.91 -19.63 2.55
N ARG A 748 -14.80 -18.92 2.76
CA ARG A 748 -13.92 -18.53 1.68
C ARG A 748 -13.32 -19.78 1.02
N PHE A 749 -13.38 -19.85 -0.30
CA PHE A 749 -12.85 -20.96 -1.09
C PHE A 749 -11.74 -20.49 -2.05
N GLU A 750 -10.82 -21.39 -2.38
CA GLU A 750 -9.75 -21.11 -3.36
C GLU A 750 -10.31 -21.01 -4.78
N THR A 751 -9.71 -20.17 -5.60
CA THR A 751 -10.12 -19.97 -7.00
C THR A 751 -9.02 -20.35 -7.99
N ARG A 752 -9.40 -20.70 -9.21
CA ARG A 752 -8.53 -21.01 -10.35
C ARG A 752 -8.98 -20.20 -11.57
N ARG A 753 -8.02 -19.67 -12.34
CA ARG A 753 -8.32 -18.99 -13.61
C ARG A 753 -8.38 -20.00 -14.77
N MET A 754 -9.47 -19.97 -15.53
CA MET A 754 -9.67 -20.72 -16.77
C MET A 754 -9.57 -19.79 -17.99
N PRO A 755 -8.78 -20.13 -19.02
CA PRO A 755 -8.68 -19.32 -20.23
C PRO A 755 -9.99 -19.37 -21.03
N LEU A 756 -10.51 -18.21 -21.43
CA LEU A 756 -11.61 -18.10 -22.40
C LEU A 756 -11.06 -17.69 -23.75
N LEU A 757 -11.37 -18.45 -24.81
CA LEU A 757 -10.98 -18.11 -26.18
C LEU A 757 -11.49 -16.71 -26.55
N GLY A 758 -10.55 -15.82 -26.89
CA GLY A 758 -10.85 -14.47 -27.40
C GLY A 758 -10.89 -13.35 -26.35
N THR A 759 -10.59 -13.61 -25.08
CA THR A 759 -10.41 -12.54 -24.06
C THR A 759 -9.08 -12.71 -23.34
N SER A 760 -8.34 -11.61 -23.17
CA SER A 760 -7.04 -11.58 -22.46
C SER A 760 -7.17 -11.74 -20.93
N GLY A 761 -8.40 -11.89 -20.41
CA GLY A 761 -8.69 -11.92 -18.97
C GLY A 761 -8.89 -13.31 -18.35
N GLY A 762 -9.45 -14.28 -19.07
CA GLY A 762 -9.90 -15.56 -18.50
C GLY A 762 -11.04 -15.40 -17.47
N ILE A 763 -11.70 -16.51 -17.11
CA ILE A 763 -12.77 -16.57 -16.10
C ILE A 763 -12.21 -17.24 -14.84
N VAL A 764 -12.60 -16.76 -13.66
CA VAL A 764 -12.14 -17.30 -12.37
C VAL A 764 -13.21 -18.27 -11.88
N VAL A 765 -12.86 -19.47 -11.41
CA VAL A 765 -13.84 -20.45 -10.90
C VAL A 765 -13.36 -21.04 -9.57
N PRO A 766 -14.26 -21.53 -8.69
CA PRO A 766 -13.83 -22.27 -7.50
C PRO A 766 -12.93 -23.44 -7.89
N LYS A 767 -11.85 -23.67 -7.12
CA LYS A 767 -10.93 -24.80 -7.33
C LYS A 767 -11.63 -26.14 -7.09
N ASP A 768 -12.58 -26.17 -6.16
CA ASP A 768 -13.48 -27.29 -5.89
C ASP A 768 -14.95 -26.80 -5.89
N PRO A 769 -15.63 -26.83 -7.05
CA PRO A 769 -17.03 -26.43 -7.15
C PRO A 769 -17.97 -27.29 -6.30
N LEU A 770 -17.69 -28.59 -6.13
CA LEU A 770 -18.55 -29.52 -5.41
C LEU A 770 -18.51 -29.28 -3.89
N ALA A 771 -17.38 -28.82 -3.35
CA ALA A 771 -17.31 -28.37 -1.96
C ALA A 771 -18.23 -27.17 -1.71
N VAL A 772 -18.22 -26.18 -2.61
CA VAL A 772 -19.07 -24.99 -2.51
C VAL A 772 -20.55 -25.38 -2.60
N THR A 773 -20.93 -26.22 -3.56
CA THR A 773 -22.33 -26.66 -3.72
C THR A 773 -22.87 -27.40 -2.50
N ARG A 774 -22.03 -28.21 -1.83
CA ARG A 774 -22.43 -28.90 -0.59
C ARG A 774 -22.64 -27.94 0.57
N GLU A 775 -21.79 -26.92 0.71
CA GLU A 775 -21.92 -25.94 1.79
C GLU A 775 -23.18 -25.08 1.66
N LEU A 776 -23.66 -24.83 0.44
CA LEU A 776 -24.84 -23.99 0.21
C LEU A 776 -26.10 -24.51 0.90
N TRP A 777 -26.27 -25.83 1.05
CA TRP A 777 -27.42 -26.41 1.72
C TRP A 777 -27.50 -26.05 3.21
N ASP A 778 -26.35 -25.82 3.85
CA ASP A 778 -26.22 -25.41 5.26
C ASP A 778 -25.87 -23.93 5.42
N SER A 779 -26.06 -23.13 4.36
CA SER A 779 -25.59 -21.74 4.30
C SER A 779 -26.56 -20.73 4.87
N VAL A 780 -27.82 -21.11 5.15
CA VAL A 780 -28.89 -20.20 5.57
C VAL A 780 -28.41 -19.23 6.64
N TYR A 781 -28.69 -17.95 6.41
CA TYR A 781 -28.16 -16.86 7.18
C TYR A 781 -29.26 -15.97 7.73
N ILE A 782 -29.17 -15.62 9.00
CA ILE A 782 -30.08 -14.68 9.66
C ILE A 782 -29.26 -13.47 10.10
N PRO A 783 -29.43 -12.30 9.47
CA PRO A 783 -28.76 -11.08 9.92
C PRO A 783 -29.33 -10.60 11.27
N CYS A 784 -28.51 -9.86 12.01
CA CYS A 784 -29.04 -8.99 13.07
C CYS A 784 -30.09 -8.02 12.50
N ASN A 785 -31.23 -7.90 13.17
CA ASN A 785 -32.23 -6.87 12.84
C ASN A 785 -31.90 -5.57 13.59
N GLU A 786 -31.16 -4.69 12.94
CA GLU A 786 -30.73 -3.40 13.49
C GLU A 786 -31.91 -2.49 13.86
N THR A 787 -32.99 -2.50 13.09
CA THR A 787 -34.20 -1.72 13.38
C THR A 787 -34.81 -2.14 14.71
N ARG A 788 -34.91 -3.44 14.96
CA ARG A 788 -35.40 -3.99 16.23
C ARG A 788 -34.47 -3.67 17.39
N ALA A 789 -33.15 -3.76 17.20
CA ALA A 789 -32.19 -3.43 18.23
C ALA A 789 -32.28 -1.93 18.61
N GLN A 790 -32.43 -1.04 17.63
CA GLN A 790 -32.66 0.39 17.84
C GLN A 790 -33.97 0.67 18.58
N GLU A 791 -35.04 -0.02 18.22
CA GLU A 791 -36.33 0.07 18.91
C GLU A 791 -36.22 -0.35 20.39
N PHE A 792 -35.47 -1.43 20.68
CA PHE A 792 -35.20 -1.88 22.04
C PHE A 792 -34.50 -0.80 22.88
N TYR A 793 -33.43 -0.20 22.36
CA TYR A 793 -32.70 0.87 23.06
C TYR A 793 -33.52 2.16 23.17
N HIS A 794 -34.43 2.42 22.24
CA HIS A 794 -35.35 3.55 22.33
C HIS A 794 -36.38 3.36 23.46
N LEU A 795 -36.90 2.14 23.63
CA LEU A 795 -37.95 1.83 24.61
C LEU A 795 -37.42 1.61 26.05
N HIS A 796 -36.24 1.01 26.19
CA HIS A 796 -35.73 0.56 27.49
C HIS A 796 -34.51 1.35 27.99
N GLY A 797 -34.12 2.40 27.27
CA GLY A 797 -32.98 3.24 27.59
C GLY A 797 -31.75 2.90 26.76
N PRO A 798 -30.78 3.84 26.71
CA PRO A 798 -29.59 3.68 25.90
C PRO A 798 -28.79 2.46 26.36
N ARG A 799 -27.95 1.97 25.46
CA ARG A 799 -26.99 0.91 25.73
C ARG A 799 -26.19 1.20 27.01
N ASP A 800 -26.07 0.20 27.88
CA ASP A 800 -25.31 0.32 29.12
C ASP A 800 -23.79 0.39 28.84
N GLU A 801 -23.24 1.59 29.03
CA GLU A 801 -21.82 1.93 28.88
C GLU A 801 -21.09 2.03 30.23
N SER A 802 -21.65 1.47 31.30
CA SER A 802 -20.94 1.35 32.58
C SER A 802 -19.63 0.57 32.44
N ARG A 803 -18.71 0.77 33.39
CA ARG A 803 -17.41 0.08 33.37
C ARG A 803 -17.60 -1.43 33.45
N GLU A 804 -18.52 -1.85 34.30
CA GLU A 804 -18.88 -3.23 34.58
C GLU A 804 -19.49 -3.88 33.34
N ALA A 805 -20.45 -3.22 32.69
CA ALA A 805 -21.07 -3.69 31.45
C ALA A 805 -20.05 -3.82 30.31
N THR A 806 -19.20 -2.81 30.12
CA THR A 806 -18.17 -2.83 29.07
C THR A 806 -17.15 -3.95 29.31
N LEU A 807 -16.71 -4.14 30.56
CA LEU A 807 -15.77 -5.20 30.93
C LEU A 807 -16.40 -6.59 30.73
N PHE A 808 -17.67 -6.76 31.12
CA PHE A 808 -18.38 -8.01 30.91
C PHE A 808 -18.53 -8.33 29.42
N ARG A 809 -18.96 -7.36 28.59
CA ARG A 809 -19.06 -7.53 27.12
C ARG A 809 -17.74 -7.97 26.51
N HIS A 810 -16.62 -7.34 26.89
CA HIS A 810 -15.29 -7.70 26.41
C HIS A 810 -14.90 -9.14 26.81
N LYS A 811 -15.11 -9.52 28.07
CA LYS A 811 -14.81 -10.88 28.55
C LYS A 811 -15.71 -11.93 27.91
N ALA A 812 -17.00 -11.66 27.78
CA ALA A 812 -17.96 -12.55 27.13
C ALA A 812 -17.65 -12.74 25.64
N TRP A 813 -17.23 -11.68 24.94
CA TRP A 813 -16.76 -11.78 23.56
C TRP A 813 -15.51 -12.67 23.44
N LYS A 814 -14.51 -12.46 24.30
CA LYS A 814 -13.31 -13.33 24.36
C LYS A 814 -13.67 -14.80 24.61
N ILE A 815 -14.61 -15.04 25.53
CA ILE A 815 -15.11 -16.39 25.82
C ILE A 815 -15.72 -17.01 24.58
N LEU A 816 -16.59 -16.31 23.85
CA LEU A 816 -17.20 -16.80 22.62
C LEU A 816 -16.15 -17.05 21.52
N ALA A 817 -15.19 -16.14 21.34
CA ALA A 817 -14.12 -16.29 20.37
C ALA A 817 -13.23 -17.51 20.67
N ASN A 818 -12.81 -17.70 21.93
CA ASN A 818 -11.99 -18.84 22.32
C ASN A 818 -12.78 -20.16 22.30
N ALA A 819 -14.05 -20.14 22.70
CA ALA A 819 -14.95 -21.30 22.61
C ALA A 819 -15.17 -21.71 21.15
N LYS A 820 -15.32 -20.73 20.24
CA LYS A 820 -15.41 -20.97 18.80
C LYS A 820 -14.15 -21.66 18.28
N THR A 821 -12.97 -21.11 18.55
CA THR A 821 -11.69 -21.70 18.14
C THR A 821 -11.52 -23.13 18.67
N ALA A 822 -11.89 -23.35 19.94
CA ALA A 822 -11.85 -24.66 20.56
C ALA A 822 -12.77 -25.67 19.84
N LEU A 823 -14.05 -25.34 19.68
CA LEU A 823 -15.04 -26.26 19.12
C LEU A 823 -14.85 -26.48 17.61
N ASP A 824 -14.40 -25.47 16.86
CA ASP A 824 -14.08 -25.58 15.44
C ASP A 824 -12.92 -26.55 15.20
N SER A 825 -11.89 -26.55 16.09
CA SER A 825 -10.73 -27.44 15.97
C SER A 825 -11.11 -28.93 16.01
N ILE A 826 -12.22 -29.27 16.67
CA ILE A 826 -12.76 -30.63 16.75
C ILE A 826 -14.07 -30.81 15.96
N LYS A 827 -14.45 -29.82 15.14
CA LYS A 827 -15.65 -29.84 14.28
C LYS A 827 -16.95 -30.14 15.06
N VAL A 828 -17.13 -29.51 16.22
CA VAL A 828 -18.37 -29.61 17.02
C VAL A 828 -19.21 -28.36 16.80
N PRO A 829 -20.39 -28.46 16.15
CA PRO A 829 -21.27 -27.30 15.98
C PRO A 829 -21.88 -26.88 17.32
N PHE A 830 -21.92 -25.58 17.56
CA PHE A 830 -22.55 -24.97 18.72
C PHE A 830 -23.28 -23.69 18.30
N TRP A 831 -24.22 -23.23 19.12
CA TRP A 831 -24.96 -22.00 18.88
C TRP A 831 -25.07 -21.12 20.12
N ILE A 832 -25.39 -19.85 19.89
CA ILE A 832 -25.71 -18.88 20.93
C ILE A 832 -27.22 -18.68 21.04
N SER A 833 -27.70 -18.44 22.26
CA SER A 833 -29.14 -18.26 22.53
C SER A 833 -29.56 -16.80 22.70
N ARG A 834 -28.62 -15.91 23.06
CA ARG A 834 -28.89 -14.53 23.52
C ARG A 834 -28.38 -13.46 22.55
N TYR A 835 -28.81 -13.49 21.29
CA TYR A 835 -28.41 -12.51 20.26
C TYR A 835 -29.58 -11.67 19.70
N PHE A 836 -30.79 -12.26 19.66
CA PHE A 836 -31.90 -11.80 18.83
C PHE A 836 -32.54 -10.45 19.21
N ARG A 837 -32.41 -10.02 20.47
CA ARG A 837 -33.14 -8.85 21.00
C ARG A 837 -32.47 -7.51 20.69
N GLN A 838 -31.20 -7.38 21.03
CA GLN A 838 -30.48 -6.10 21.01
C GLN A 838 -29.16 -6.17 20.21
N CYS A 839 -28.94 -7.28 19.49
CA CYS A 839 -27.74 -7.56 18.68
C CYS A 839 -26.41 -7.28 19.39
N ASP A 840 -26.40 -7.45 20.71
CA ASP A 840 -25.24 -7.20 21.56
C ASP A 840 -25.30 -8.14 22.76
N ILE A 841 -24.15 -8.29 23.43
CA ILE A 841 -24.04 -9.05 24.67
C ILE A 841 -24.83 -8.35 25.77
N ILE A 842 -25.71 -9.10 26.45
CA ILE A 842 -26.55 -8.59 27.53
C ILE A 842 -25.69 -8.46 28.81
N PRO A 843 -25.37 -7.23 29.27
CA PRO A 843 -24.33 -7.02 30.29
C PRO A 843 -24.69 -7.53 31.69
N TYR A 844 -25.98 -7.66 31.99
CA TYR A 844 -26.50 -8.14 33.27
C TYR A 844 -26.78 -9.65 33.30
N SER A 845 -26.35 -10.42 32.29
CA SER A 845 -26.52 -11.87 32.26
C SER A 845 -25.59 -12.62 33.23
N GLN A 846 -24.46 -12.03 33.62
CA GLN A 846 -23.45 -12.58 34.56
C GLN A 846 -22.69 -13.84 34.07
N ASP A 847 -23.22 -14.58 33.11
CA ASP A 847 -22.60 -15.72 32.45
C ASP A 847 -22.83 -15.74 30.93
N VAL A 848 -22.10 -16.63 30.24
CA VAL A 848 -22.22 -16.88 28.80
C VAL A 848 -22.81 -18.27 28.59
N ASP A 849 -23.90 -18.34 27.84
CA ASP A 849 -24.60 -19.61 27.55
C ASP A 849 -24.38 -20.03 26.08
N VAL A 850 -23.95 -21.28 25.86
CA VAL A 850 -23.89 -21.90 24.52
C VAL A 850 -24.61 -23.25 24.50
N GLY A 851 -25.20 -23.58 23.35
CA GLY A 851 -25.87 -24.86 23.13
C GLY A 851 -25.07 -25.78 22.20
N ILE A 852 -25.07 -27.08 22.50
CA ILE A 852 -24.52 -28.13 21.65
C ILE A 852 -25.54 -29.27 21.55
N PHE A 853 -25.74 -29.85 20.37
CA PHE A 853 -26.55 -31.06 20.27
C PHE A 853 -25.80 -32.23 20.91
N ILE A 854 -26.48 -33.01 21.73
CA ILE A 854 -25.83 -34.15 22.40
C ILE A 854 -25.29 -35.18 21.39
N ALA A 855 -25.92 -35.28 20.21
CA ALA A 855 -25.44 -36.11 19.10
C ALA A 855 -24.05 -35.70 18.59
N ASN A 856 -23.61 -34.46 18.85
CA ASN A 856 -22.29 -33.95 18.51
C ASN A 856 -21.32 -33.92 19.69
N TYR A 857 -21.70 -34.47 20.86
CA TYR A 857 -20.82 -34.53 22.02
C TYR A 857 -19.55 -35.34 21.72
N LYS A 858 -18.41 -34.78 22.15
CA LYS A 858 -17.08 -35.38 22.05
C LYS A 858 -16.37 -35.26 23.40
N PRO A 859 -15.82 -36.34 23.98
CA PRO A 859 -15.07 -36.26 25.25
C PRO A 859 -13.95 -35.22 25.24
N GLU A 860 -13.34 -35.00 24.08
CA GLU A 860 -12.23 -34.06 23.83
C GLU A 860 -12.63 -32.59 24.05
N ILE A 861 -13.92 -32.26 24.08
CA ILE A 861 -14.40 -30.89 24.37
C ILE A 861 -13.74 -30.37 25.64
N ARG A 862 -13.68 -31.18 26.70
CA ARG A 862 -13.05 -30.77 27.97
C ARG A 862 -11.58 -30.39 27.78
N ASP A 863 -10.83 -31.24 27.10
CA ASP A 863 -9.39 -31.05 26.92
C ASP A 863 -9.07 -29.83 26.06
N VAL A 864 -9.86 -29.59 25.00
CA VAL A 864 -9.63 -28.43 24.13
C VAL A 864 -9.95 -27.13 24.85
N PHE A 865 -11.01 -27.08 25.66
CA PHE A 865 -11.29 -25.90 26.48
C PHE A 865 -10.17 -25.64 27.50
N LEU A 866 -9.69 -26.68 28.20
CA LEU A 866 -8.56 -26.54 29.14
C LEU A 866 -7.29 -26.01 28.45
N ARG A 867 -6.97 -26.51 27.25
CA ARG A 867 -5.83 -26.03 26.44
C ARG A 867 -5.99 -24.57 26.00
N ASN A 868 -7.22 -24.08 25.84
CA ASN A 868 -7.51 -22.69 25.47
C ASN A 868 -7.72 -21.77 26.70
N GLY A 869 -7.17 -22.16 27.86
CA GLY A 869 -7.13 -21.31 29.06
C GLY A 869 -8.41 -21.30 29.89
N PHE A 870 -9.41 -22.10 29.55
CA PHE A 870 -10.59 -22.28 30.40
C PHE A 870 -10.26 -23.19 31.59
N LYS A 871 -10.88 -22.92 32.74
CA LYS A 871 -10.82 -23.81 33.90
C LYS A 871 -12.15 -24.52 34.06
N LEU A 872 -12.14 -25.84 34.19
CA LEU A 872 -13.37 -26.60 34.43
C LEU A 872 -13.97 -26.20 35.79
N LYS A 873 -15.24 -25.78 35.79
CA LYS A 873 -15.95 -25.34 36.99
C LYS A 873 -16.87 -26.43 37.52
N HIS A 874 -17.81 -26.91 36.70
CA HIS A 874 -18.74 -27.98 37.08
C HIS A 874 -18.94 -28.96 35.92
N VAL A 875 -19.25 -30.22 36.28
CA VAL A 875 -19.79 -31.23 35.37
C VAL A 875 -21.06 -31.76 36.01
N PHE A 876 -22.19 -31.58 35.35
CA PHE A 876 -23.48 -32.07 35.82
C PHE A 876 -24.10 -33.08 34.87
N GLY A 877 -24.84 -34.03 35.44
CA GLY A 877 -25.61 -35.04 34.72
C GLY A 877 -24.77 -36.13 34.06
N LEU A 878 -25.43 -36.90 33.18
CA LEU A 878 -24.83 -37.93 32.34
C LEU A 878 -25.00 -37.55 30.88
N VAL A 879 -24.13 -38.03 29.99
CA VAL A 879 -24.20 -37.76 28.54
C VAL A 879 -25.56 -38.10 27.94
N ASN A 880 -26.31 -39.06 28.51
CA ASN A 880 -27.64 -39.43 28.06
C ASN A 880 -28.79 -38.72 28.81
N ASP A 881 -28.50 -37.91 29.83
CA ASP A 881 -29.50 -37.32 30.72
C ASP A 881 -28.98 -36.08 31.46
N SER A 882 -29.50 -34.90 31.08
CA SER A 882 -29.23 -33.61 31.72
C SER A 882 -27.75 -33.23 31.83
N TYR A 883 -26.92 -33.61 30.84
CA TYR A 883 -25.52 -33.23 30.78
C TYR A 883 -25.28 -31.72 30.62
N GLU A 884 -24.33 -31.18 31.38
CA GLU A 884 -23.92 -29.77 31.37
C GLU A 884 -22.44 -29.65 31.75
N LEU A 885 -21.71 -28.78 31.04
CA LEU A 885 -20.33 -28.44 31.35
C LEU A 885 -20.21 -26.93 31.60
N SER A 886 -19.69 -26.55 32.77
CA SER A 886 -19.41 -25.15 33.08
C SER A 886 -17.91 -24.92 33.15
N PHE A 887 -17.45 -23.81 32.58
CA PHE A 887 -16.06 -23.39 32.59
C PHE A 887 -15.94 -21.97 33.15
N LEU A 888 -14.76 -21.63 33.67
CA LEU A 888 -14.40 -20.30 34.14
C LEU A 888 -13.26 -19.74 33.28
N TYR A 889 -13.42 -18.52 32.79
CA TYR A 889 -12.41 -17.81 32.00
C TYR A 889 -12.38 -16.33 32.40
N GLU A 890 -11.22 -15.83 32.83
CA GLU A 890 -11.03 -14.45 33.33
C GLU A 890 -12.09 -14.00 34.37
N GLY A 891 -12.61 -14.95 35.17
CA GLY A 891 -13.61 -14.70 36.22
C GLY A 891 -15.07 -14.68 35.74
N VAL A 892 -15.35 -14.92 34.45
CA VAL A 892 -16.70 -15.07 33.90
C VAL A 892 -16.96 -16.54 33.58
N LYS A 893 -18.17 -17.01 33.88
CA LYS A 893 -18.59 -18.41 33.68
C LYS A 893 -19.15 -18.60 32.27
N LEU A 894 -18.77 -19.71 31.63
CA LEU A 894 -19.35 -20.22 30.39
C LEU A 894 -20.10 -21.51 30.70
N ASP A 895 -21.39 -21.57 30.41
CA ASP A 895 -22.20 -22.78 30.51
C ASP A 895 -22.47 -23.37 29.12
N VAL A 896 -22.12 -24.65 28.97
CA VAL A 896 -22.35 -25.44 27.77
C VAL A 896 -23.51 -26.40 28.03
N PHE A 897 -24.67 -26.09 27.46
CA PHE A 897 -25.88 -26.89 27.59
C PHE A 897 -26.00 -27.88 26.43
N PHE A 898 -26.28 -29.15 26.77
CA PHE A 898 -26.51 -30.18 25.77
C PHE A 898 -27.99 -30.39 25.50
N PHE A 899 -28.37 -30.37 24.22
CA PHE A 899 -29.73 -30.52 23.76
C PHE A 899 -29.99 -31.92 23.21
N TYR A 900 -31.10 -32.50 23.65
CA TYR A 900 -31.58 -33.84 23.33
C TYR A 900 -32.80 -33.72 22.43
N GLU A 901 -32.83 -34.53 21.39
CA GLU A 901 -33.95 -34.58 20.46
C GLU A 901 -34.99 -35.62 20.90
N SER A 902 -36.25 -35.21 20.90
CA SER A 902 -37.42 -36.08 21.09
C SER A 902 -38.34 -35.95 19.86
N LYS A 903 -39.38 -36.79 19.77
CA LYS A 903 -40.26 -36.89 18.58
C LYS A 903 -40.75 -35.53 18.08
N ASP A 904 -41.21 -34.65 18.97
CA ASP A 904 -41.81 -33.36 18.58
C ASP A 904 -41.11 -32.13 19.18
N VAL A 905 -40.14 -32.33 20.07
CA VAL A 905 -39.51 -31.26 20.85
C VAL A 905 -38.01 -31.50 21.05
N MET A 906 -37.27 -30.42 21.26
CA MET A 906 -35.88 -30.48 21.75
C MET A 906 -35.86 -30.06 23.22
N TRP A 907 -34.91 -30.57 24.00
CA TRP A 907 -34.79 -30.18 25.40
C TRP A 907 -33.37 -30.20 25.91
N ASN A 908 -33.02 -29.34 26.87
CA ASN A 908 -31.79 -29.45 27.66
C ASN A 908 -32.15 -29.62 29.15
N GLY A 909 -31.18 -30.10 29.93
CA GLY A 909 -31.35 -30.32 31.36
C GLY A 909 -30.58 -29.32 32.21
N GLY A 910 -31.01 -29.18 33.47
CA GLY A 910 -30.28 -28.48 34.52
C GLY A 910 -30.28 -29.29 35.81
N THR A 911 -29.21 -29.18 36.60
CA THR A 911 -29.06 -29.92 37.87
C THR A 911 -28.79 -28.97 39.04
N GLN A 912 -29.58 -29.06 40.10
CA GLN A 912 -29.33 -28.32 41.33
C GLN A 912 -28.36 -29.10 42.24
N ALA A 913 -27.11 -28.65 42.31
CA ALA A 913 -26.04 -29.34 43.03
C ALA A 913 -26.34 -29.68 44.51
N ARG A 914 -27.05 -28.80 45.24
CA ARG A 914 -27.33 -29.00 46.68
C ARG A 914 -28.38 -30.08 46.98
N THR A 915 -29.36 -30.24 46.10
CA THR A 915 -30.54 -31.10 46.33
C THR A 915 -30.59 -32.30 45.40
N GLY A 916 -29.80 -32.28 44.32
CA GLY A 916 -29.87 -33.25 43.24
C GLY A 916 -31.10 -33.11 42.34
N LEU A 917 -31.93 -32.07 42.53
CA LEU A 917 -33.13 -31.84 41.70
C LEU A 917 -32.73 -31.58 40.24
N LYS A 918 -33.47 -32.21 39.34
CA LYS A 918 -33.31 -32.07 37.90
C LYS A 918 -34.40 -31.18 37.34
N PHE A 919 -34.02 -30.38 36.36
CA PHE A 919 -34.92 -29.53 35.58
C PHE A 919 -34.75 -29.85 34.10
N LYS A 920 -35.82 -29.65 33.34
CA LYS A 920 -35.88 -29.86 31.91
C LYS A 920 -36.48 -28.63 31.26
N TYR A 921 -35.85 -28.13 30.21
CA TYR A 921 -36.31 -26.99 29.43
C TYR A 921 -36.74 -27.49 28.06
N VAL A 922 -37.98 -27.23 27.66
CA VAL A 922 -38.55 -27.75 26.42
C VAL A 922 -38.59 -26.66 25.36
N PHE A 923 -38.12 -26.99 24.15
CA PHE A 923 -38.08 -26.10 23.01
C PHE A 923 -38.84 -26.72 21.84
N PRO A 924 -39.47 -25.91 20.98
CA PRO A 924 -39.88 -26.38 19.66
C PRO A 924 -38.66 -26.90 18.90
N ARG A 925 -38.83 -27.83 17.95
CA ARG A 925 -37.72 -28.25 17.10
C ARG A 925 -37.20 -27.06 16.29
N PHE A 926 -35.88 -26.95 16.20
CA PHE A 926 -35.20 -25.91 15.44
C PHE A 926 -34.02 -26.51 14.67
N SER A 927 -33.72 -25.92 13.52
CA SER A 927 -32.45 -26.10 12.81
C SER A 927 -31.47 -25.00 13.21
N LEU A 928 -30.24 -25.04 12.70
CA LEU A 928 -29.24 -24.01 12.96
C LEU A 928 -29.00 -23.19 11.69
N CYS A 929 -29.05 -21.86 11.80
CA CYS A 929 -28.57 -20.94 10.76
C CYS A 929 -27.32 -20.23 11.22
N TRP A 930 -26.64 -19.58 10.29
CA TRP A 930 -25.51 -18.71 10.55
C TRP A 930 -25.95 -17.27 10.84
N THR A 931 -25.17 -16.57 11.66
CA THR A 931 -25.28 -15.13 11.90
C THR A 931 -23.88 -14.53 12.01
N ASP A 932 -23.75 -13.24 11.71
CA ASP A 932 -22.69 -12.40 12.23
C ASP A 932 -23.11 -11.89 13.63
N PHE A 933 -22.31 -12.20 14.65
CA PHE A 933 -22.53 -11.66 15.98
C PHE A 933 -21.21 -11.09 16.51
N LEU A 934 -21.13 -9.75 16.58
CA LEU A 934 -19.93 -9.02 17.02
C LEU A 934 -18.65 -9.54 16.33
N GLU A 935 -18.64 -9.54 14.99
CA GLU A 935 -17.51 -9.99 14.15
C GLU A 935 -17.17 -11.49 14.26
N LEU A 936 -18.03 -12.30 14.89
CA LEU A 936 -17.91 -13.76 14.92
C LEU A 936 -18.99 -14.42 14.04
N ARG A 937 -18.59 -15.33 13.14
CA ARG A 937 -19.52 -16.24 12.45
C ARG A 937 -19.96 -17.34 13.43
N LEU A 938 -21.19 -17.25 13.92
CA LEU A 938 -21.75 -18.18 14.90
C LEU A 938 -23.06 -18.76 14.42
N ARG A 939 -23.49 -19.89 15.01
CA ARG A 939 -24.81 -20.45 14.72
C ARG A 939 -25.86 -19.95 15.70
N VAL A 940 -27.11 -19.96 15.25
CA VAL A 940 -28.30 -19.56 15.99
C VAL A 940 -29.48 -20.47 15.66
N PRO A 941 -30.44 -20.66 16.58
CA PRO A 941 -31.64 -21.46 16.31
C PRO A 941 -32.55 -20.84 15.24
N CYS A 942 -33.11 -21.70 14.38
CA CYS A 942 -34.01 -21.37 13.28
C CYS A 942 -35.28 -22.24 13.33
N PRO A 943 -36.48 -21.65 13.39
CA PRO A 943 -36.80 -20.21 13.49
C PRO A 943 -36.44 -19.62 14.87
N THR A 944 -35.86 -18.43 14.90
CA THR A 944 -35.30 -17.84 16.13
C THR A 944 -36.35 -17.37 17.13
N LEU A 945 -37.42 -16.72 16.67
CA LEU A 945 -38.45 -16.15 17.56
C LEU A 945 -39.14 -17.22 18.42
N PRO A 946 -39.62 -18.36 17.88
CA PRO A 946 -40.19 -19.43 18.70
C PRO A 946 -39.24 -20.00 19.75
N TYR A 947 -37.94 -20.07 19.45
CA TYR A 947 -36.92 -20.49 20.42
C TYR A 947 -36.78 -19.47 21.57
N VAL A 948 -36.71 -18.19 21.22
CA VAL A 948 -36.59 -17.08 22.19
C VAL A 948 -37.85 -16.99 23.07
N GLU A 949 -39.04 -17.07 22.47
CA GLU A 949 -40.32 -17.04 23.19
C GLU A 949 -40.49 -18.26 24.12
N ALA A 950 -40.01 -19.43 23.71
CA ALA A 950 -40.02 -20.60 24.58
C ALA A 950 -39.13 -20.39 25.82
N ASN A 951 -37.97 -19.75 25.66
CA ASN A 951 -37.00 -19.58 26.75
C ASN A 951 -37.28 -18.38 27.66
N TYR A 952 -37.80 -17.28 27.10
CA TYR A 952 -37.95 -15.99 27.80
C TYR A 952 -39.42 -15.52 27.91
N GLY A 953 -40.35 -16.22 27.26
CA GLY A 953 -41.77 -15.86 27.25
C GLY A 953 -42.13 -14.86 26.17
N LYS A 954 -43.42 -14.51 26.08
CA LYS A 954 -43.92 -13.53 25.09
C LYS A 954 -43.40 -12.11 25.34
N ASP A 955 -43.05 -11.80 26.59
CA ASP A 955 -42.48 -10.51 26.99
C ASP A 955 -40.95 -10.47 26.87
N TRP A 956 -40.34 -11.34 26.05
CA TRP A 956 -38.89 -11.45 25.84
C TRP A 956 -38.20 -10.13 25.46
N PHE A 957 -38.96 -9.19 24.89
CA PHE A 957 -38.48 -7.86 24.53
C PHE A 957 -38.22 -6.95 25.75
N THR A 958 -38.83 -7.26 26.91
CA THR A 958 -38.65 -6.50 28.14
C THR A 958 -37.40 -6.99 28.90
N PRO A 959 -36.49 -6.09 29.34
CA PRO A 959 -35.33 -6.45 30.15
C PRO A 959 -35.71 -7.08 31.50
N VAL A 960 -35.13 -8.23 31.83
CA VAL A 960 -35.26 -8.87 33.14
C VAL A 960 -33.88 -9.03 33.76
N VAL A 961 -33.64 -8.31 34.87
CA VAL A 961 -32.33 -8.28 35.56
C VAL A 961 -32.26 -9.32 36.70
N GLN A 962 -33.39 -9.68 37.28
CA GLN A 962 -33.49 -10.76 38.26
C GLN A 962 -34.01 -12.01 37.58
N TRP A 963 -33.15 -13.01 37.42
CA TRP A 963 -33.47 -14.25 36.73
C TRP A 963 -33.18 -15.46 37.62
N ASP A 964 -34.21 -16.28 37.89
CA ASP A 964 -34.04 -17.59 38.51
C ASP A 964 -34.23 -18.67 37.45
N TRP A 965 -33.14 -19.34 37.09
CA TRP A 965 -33.13 -20.37 36.06
C TRP A 965 -34.12 -21.53 36.31
N LYS A 966 -34.58 -21.73 37.55
CA LYS A 966 -35.51 -22.81 37.93
C LYS A 966 -36.98 -22.44 37.76
N SER A 967 -37.32 -21.16 37.70
CA SER A 967 -38.70 -20.68 37.81
C SER A 967 -39.06 -19.56 36.83
N SER A 968 -38.10 -18.74 36.40
CA SER A 968 -38.34 -17.66 35.45
C SER A 968 -38.56 -18.11 34.00
N PRO A 969 -37.83 -19.11 33.45
CA PRO A 969 -38.08 -19.57 32.08
C PRO A 969 -39.44 -20.27 31.99
N PRO A 970 -40.34 -19.89 31.05
CA PRO A 970 -41.68 -20.49 30.97
C PRO A 970 -41.66 -21.93 30.46
N ASN A 971 -40.55 -22.37 29.87
CA ASN A 971 -40.36 -23.74 29.40
C ASN A 971 -39.70 -24.69 30.40
N VAL A 972 -39.39 -24.23 31.62
CA VAL A 972 -38.78 -25.07 32.66
C VAL A 972 -39.82 -25.97 33.33
N GLN A 973 -39.47 -27.23 33.53
CA GLN A 973 -40.26 -28.19 34.30
C GLN A 973 -39.37 -29.07 35.17
N PRO A 974 -39.84 -29.51 36.36
CA PRO A 974 -39.15 -30.52 37.14
C PRO A 974 -38.96 -31.83 36.35
N ASN A 975 -37.79 -32.46 36.45
CA ASN A 975 -37.41 -33.68 35.72
C ASN A 975 -36.90 -34.80 36.65
N GLY A 976 -37.42 -34.83 37.89
CA GLY A 976 -37.04 -35.79 38.92
C GLY A 976 -35.82 -35.36 39.76
N VAL A 977 -35.17 -36.33 40.40
CA VAL A 977 -34.01 -36.12 41.29
C VAL A 977 -32.94 -37.17 40.99
N TRP A 978 -31.67 -36.79 41.03
CA TRP A 978 -30.57 -37.74 40.91
C TRP A 978 -30.50 -38.66 42.14
N PRO A 979 -30.44 -40.00 41.96
CA PRO A 979 -30.21 -40.94 43.05
C PRO A 979 -28.92 -40.61 43.80
N ARG A 980 -28.95 -40.63 45.14
CA ARG A 980 -27.80 -40.23 45.99
C ARG A 980 -26.51 -41.00 45.67
N HIS A 981 -26.59 -42.27 45.30
CA HIS A 981 -25.42 -43.07 44.96
C HIS A 981 -24.71 -42.62 43.67
N LEU A 982 -25.37 -41.85 42.80
CA LEU A 982 -24.78 -41.30 41.58
C LEU A 982 -24.20 -39.89 41.78
N TRP A 983 -24.40 -39.24 42.93
CA TRP A 983 -24.02 -37.83 43.12
C TRP A 983 -22.54 -37.55 42.87
N SER A 984 -21.65 -38.45 43.28
CA SER A 984 -20.20 -38.32 43.03
C SER A 984 -19.85 -38.33 41.54
N LEU A 985 -20.69 -38.94 40.70
CA LEU A 985 -20.50 -39.02 39.26
C LEU A 985 -21.18 -37.86 38.53
N VAL A 986 -22.43 -37.54 38.89
CA VAL A 986 -23.31 -36.60 38.15
C VAL A 986 -23.31 -35.18 38.72
N ILE A 987 -22.62 -34.94 39.85
CA ILE A 987 -22.47 -33.62 40.47
C ILE A 987 -21.00 -33.42 40.84
N GLN A 988 -20.19 -33.00 39.87
CA GLN A 988 -18.77 -32.73 40.09
C GLN A 988 -18.54 -31.22 40.13
N VAL A 989 -18.05 -30.72 41.26
CA VAL A 989 -17.77 -29.29 41.46
C VAL A 989 -16.30 -29.09 41.73
N TYR A 990 -15.65 -28.23 40.94
CA TYR A 990 -14.23 -27.97 41.01
C TYR A 990 -13.95 -26.59 41.65
N PRO A 991 -12.90 -26.47 42.49
CA PRO A 991 -12.51 -25.21 43.10
C PRO A 991 -12.03 -24.21 42.03
N SER A 992 -12.29 -22.92 42.26
CA SER A 992 -12.02 -21.81 41.33
C SER A 992 -10.53 -21.50 41.17
#